data_AF-A0A940DU79-F1
#
_entry.id   AF-A0A940DU79-F1
#
_cell.length_a   1.000
_cell.length_b   1.000
_cell.length_c   1.000
_cell.angle_alpha   90.00
_cell.angle_beta   90.00
_cell.angle_gamma   90.00
#
_symmetry.space_group_name_H-M   'P 1'
#
loop_
_entity.id
_entity.type
_entity.pdbx_description
1 polymer ?
#
loop_
_entity_poly.entity_id
_entity_poly.type
_entity_poly.pdbx_seq_one_letter_code
_entity_poly.pdbx_strand_id
1 'polypeptide(L)'
;MDLRKVVKDLYNRVTRKNTTQNGTDMKTETQYEHNRLNVPGDSEGRVLETQVATTEKGGGDHTSFKGSFDEQADRIEVLQRKTDWVDVRDFGAVGDGVTDDTNAINNAINTLSLSRNKVLYIPAGTYLISNSANQVAIDLKQNVSLIGESKESVKLVLASNQADTWTRMVTTRGNNTIRNLTLDGNRNGNPNGSEHMHCIFIYDADNVLVEHCNLTNAVGDGVSITGSKSIGSKNITVQFCHSENNKRSACVVEQVHNVKILNNTLISERSCIHFEPFATIELSGAVVTGNHIISTHNDPNAGYSVSLRGSGIGAPSFRNIIFENNYIDSPNVKVLIGWVDHCIVRNNRFKVSGINAWYRNENLTLADNEIIGTSTTDIDVISITHEGNETSKYVRIVNNKITAQTGNGITLKGCKHVHVKGNVITRVNISSFTDFGVKVWATDPMVNIVIEENDISNFNRGVYTINYNQHDISDIEIKGNYFHLISETGILIYGVKQNLQIVENHMVNNGTARAIDLRSSFNGVTGFQVLANMIYNWRHGISMETVGSNVYIGLTVSYNVIDSIKGTPTSGYKNAAIEFYSNDPAPQKFTLIGNTITNSITDLVLPSSLKYCIGGTYGQVGLYTGNGSPEGILTLPVGSIYLNNTGGTSTTIYVKQTGTGNTGWIAK
;
A
#
# COMPACT_ATOMS: atom_id res chain seq x y z
N MET A 1 15.99 46.24 17.38
CA MET A 1 17.45 46.35 17.16
C MET A 1 17.89 45.03 16.53
N ASP A 2 18.57 45.04 15.38
CA ASP A 2 19.02 43.80 14.73
C ASP A 2 20.22 43.23 15.50
N LEU A 3 19.95 42.27 16.40
CA LEU A 3 20.95 41.69 17.29
C LEU A 3 21.92 40.75 16.56
N ARG A 4 21.54 40.19 15.41
CA ARG A 4 22.48 39.48 14.54
C ARG A 4 23.55 40.44 14.04
N LYS A 5 23.17 41.69 13.72
CA LYS A 5 24.11 42.75 13.35
C LYS A 5 25.00 43.17 14.52
N VAL A 6 24.46 43.33 15.72
CA VAL A 6 25.24 43.72 16.93
C VAL A 6 26.29 42.66 17.31
N VAL A 7 25.90 41.38 17.32
CA VAL A 7 26.83 40.27 17.64
C VAL A 7 27.88 40.10 16.55
N LYS A 8 27.50 40.24 15.28
CA LYS A 8 28.42 40.22 14.14
C LYS A 8 29.42 41.38 14.20
N ASP A 9 28.98 42.57 14.59
CA ASP A 9 29.85 43.74 14.76
C ASP A 9 30.81 43.58 15.94
N LEU A 10 30.39 42.92 17.04
CA LEU A 10 31.26 42.61 18.18
C LEU A 10 32.33 41.57 17.82
N TYR A 11 31.94 40.49 17.14
CA TYR A 11 32.86 39.45 16.65
C TYR A 11 33.91 40.04 15.68
N ASN A 12 33.47 40.92 14.77
CA ASN A 12 34.34 41.66 13.86
C ASN A 12 35.27 42.64 14.58
N ARG A 13 34.86 43.18 15.74
CA ARG A 13 35.69 44.06 16.59
C ARG A 13 36.80 43.28 17.30
N VAL A 14 36.49 42.09 17.82
CA VAL A 14 37.46 41.21 18.51
C VAL A 14 38.49 40.66 17.52
N THR A 15 38.07 40.22 16.34
CA THR A 15 38.98 39.71 15.29
C THR A 15 39.87 40.80 14.67
N ARG A 16 39.42 42.06 14.61
CA ARG A 16 40.24 43.21 14.16
C ARG A 16 41.31 43.67 15.16
N LYS A 17 41.09 43.49 16.47
CA LYS A 17 42.09 43.82 17.51
C LYS A 17 43.32 42.91 17.43
N ASN A 18 43.13 41.63 17.11
CA ASN A 18 44.23 40.65 17.04
C ASN A 18 45.05 40.72 15.74
N THR A 19 44.62 41.48 14.73
CA THR A 19 45.34 41.61 13.45
C THR A 19 46.30 42.81 13.40
N THR A 20 46.34 43.65 14.45
CA THR A 20 47.18 44.87 14.49
C THR A 20 48.45 44.75 15.34
N GLN A 21 48.70 43.60 15.97
CA GLN A 21 49.91 43.36 16.77
C GLN A 21 50.91 42.46 16.01
N ASN A 22 51.52 43.00 14.95
CA ASN A 22 52.70 42.41 14.33
C ASN A 22 53.94 43.18 14.77
N GLY A 23 54.75 42.60 15.65
CA GLY A 23 56.04 43.15 16.03
C GLY A 23 56.65 42.52 17.28
N THR A 24 57.44 41.46 17.05
CA THR A 24 58.56 40.96 17.86
C THR A 24 58.31 40.55 19.33
N ASP A 25 58.62 39.29 19.62
CA ASP A 25 58.71 38.61 20.92
C ASP A 25 57.43 38.50 21.76
N MET A 26 56.81 37.30 21.80
CA MET A 26 55.86 36.95 22.86
C MET A 26 56.02 35.51 23.36
N LYS A 27 56.19 35.41 24.68
CA LYS A 27 55.91 34.23 25.50
C LYS A 27 54.42 33.88 25.37
N THR A 28 54.12 32.58 25.38
CA THR A 28 52.75 32.07 25.41
C THR A 28 52.06 32.42 26.73
N GLU A 29 51.22 33.46 26.73
CA GLU A 29 50.22 33.72 27.78
C GLU A 29 48.82 33.68 27.14
N THR A 30 47.98 32.79 27.64
CA THR A 30 46.56 32.73 27.29
C THR A 30 45.85 33.89 27.99
N GLN A 31 45.46 34.94 27.27
CA GLN A 31 44.60 36.00 27.82
C GLN A 31 43.12 35.66 27.61
N TYR A 32 42.36 35.66 28.70
CA TYR A 32 40.90 35.56 28.69
C TYR A 32 40.31 36.98 28.78
N GLU A 33 39.72 37.51 27.70
CA GLU A 33 38.87 38.70 27.80
C GLU A 33 37.43 38.26 28.16
N HIS A 34 36.99 38.62 29.37
CA HIS A 34 35.59 38.50 29.77
C HIS A 34 34.79 39.71 29.28
N ASN A 35 33.95 39.54 28.26
CA ASN A 35 33.01 40.58 27.85
C ASN A 35 31.62 40.30 28.44
N ARG A 36 31.19 41.19 29.34
CA ARG A 36 29.85 41.21 29.94
C ARG A 36 28.92 42.04 29.06
N LEU A 37 27.85 41.43 28.57
CA LEU A 37 26.78 42.12 27.85
C LEU A 37 25.53 42.23 28.74
N ASN A 38 25.11 43.45 29.03
CA ASN A 38 23.80 43.71 29.64
C ASN A 38 22.72 43.50 28.58
N VAL A 39 21.71 42.69 28.88
CA VAL A 39 20.54 42.53 28.03
C VAL A 39 19.66 43.79 28.17
N PRO A 40 19.43 44.56 27.10
CA PRO A 40 18.58 45.75 27.19
C PRO A 40 17.14 45.37 27.53
N GLY A 41 16.63 45.85 28.66
CA GLY A 41 15.25 45.63 29.10
C GLY A 41 15.05 44.54 30.18
N ASP A 42 16.10 43.86 30.62
CA ASP A 42 16.01 42.91 31.74
C ASP A 42 16.17 43.64 33.09
N SER A 43 15.08 43.75 33.85
CA SER A 43 15.09 44.35 35.21
C SER A 43 15.79 43.47 36.26
N GLU A 44 16.08 42.21 35.94
CA GLU A 44 16.73 41.26 36.84
C GLU A 44 18.26 41.22 36.72
N GLY A 45 18.84 42.03 35.82
CA GLY A 45 20.29 42.19 35.70
C GLY A 45 21.05 40.93 35.26
N ARG A 46 20.43 40.04 34.47
CA ARG A 46 21.12 38.85 33.97
C ARG A 46 22.22 39.24 32.98
N VAL A 47 23.42 38.75 33.25
CA VAL A 47 24.63 39.00 32.46
C VAL A 47 24.88 37.80 31.56
N LEU A 48 25.04 38.02 30.25
CA LEU A 48 25.61 37.03 29.34
C LEU A 48 27.12 37.08 29.45
N GLU A 49 27.73 36.02 30.01
CA GLU A 49 29.18 35.83 29.99
C GLU A 49 29.57 35.10 28.70
N THR A 50 30.39 35.75 27.87
CA THR A 50 31.03 35.08 26.73
C THR A 50 32.50 34.86 27.08
N GLN A 51 32.94 33.60 27.11
CA GLN A 51 34.37 33.26 27.12
C GLN A 51 34.82 33.08 25.67
N VAL A 52 35.70 33.96 25.18
CA VAL A 52 36.35 33.79 23.88
C VAL A 52 37.82 33.48 24.14
N ALA A 53 38.20 32.20 24.05
CA ALA A 53 39.60 31.81 24.02
C ALA A 53 40.08 31.82 22.55
N THR A 54 41.23 32.45 22.28
CA THR A 54 41.89 32.34 20.97
C THR A 54 43.08 31.40 21.07
N THR A 55 43.08 30.33 20.27
CA THR A 55 44.25 29.45 20.09
C THR A 55 44.96 29.81 18.79
N GLU A 56 46.25 30.15 18.88
CA GLU A 56 47.15 30.09 17.72
C GLU A 56 47.68 28.66 17.53
N LYS A 57 47.89 28.30 16.27
CA LYS A 57 48.16 26.94 15.75
C LYS A 57 49.29 26.21 16.48
N GLY A 58 48.98 24.99 16.92
CA GLY A 58 49.95 23.92 17.17
C GLY A 58 49.20 22.59 17.30
N GLY A 59 49.54 21.61 16.46
CA GLY A 59 48.76 20.39 16.28
C GLY A 59 48.74 19.43 17.47
N GLY A 60 47.77 18.52 17.43
CA GLY A 60 47.59 17.44 18.39
C GLY A 60 46.23 17.54 19.09
N ASP A 61 45.39 16.54 18.81
CA ASP A 61 44.20 16.06 19.53
C ASP A 61 43.72 16.86 20.76
N HIS A 62 42.44 17.29 20.78
CA HIS A 62 41.52 17.32 21.94
C HIS A 62 40.26 18.18 21.70
N THR A 63 39.10 17.55 21.88
CA THR A 63 37.77 18.09 22.25
C THR A 63 37.27 19.35 21.53
N SER A 64 36.43 19.13 20.52
CA SER A 64 35.63 20.17 19.87
C SER A 64 34.53 20.71 20.81
N PHE A 65 34.78 21.82 21.51
CA PHE A 65 33.71 22.74 21.89
C PHE A 65 33.73 23.91 20.92
N LYS A 66 32.97 23.74 19.84
CA LYS A 66 32.74 24.78 18.83
C LYS A 66 31.23 24.91 18.66
N GLY A 67 30.58 25.54 19.64
CA GLY A 67 29.23 26.01 19.40
C GLY A 67 29.31 27.12 18.35
N SER A 68 28.75 26.87 17.18
CA SER A 68 28.86 27.78 16.04
C SER A 68 28.15 29.10 16.35
N PHE A 69 28.52 30.17 15.63
CA PHE A 69 27.80 31.44 15.66
C PHE A 69 26.28 31.25 15.48
N ASP A 70 25.87 30.27 14.67
CA ASP A 70 24.48 29.91 14.47
C ASP A 70 23.86 29.31 15.73
N GLU A 71 24.58 28.48 16.48
CA GLU A 71 24.07 27.87 17.71
C GLU A 71 23.89 28.90 18.85
N GLN A 72 24.75 29.92 18.92
CA GLN A 72 24.58 31.04 19.85
C GLN A 72 23.51 32.04 19.38
N ALA A 73 23.39 32.29 18.07
CA ALA A 73 22.31 33.09 17.50
C ALA A 73 20.95 32.38 17.68
N ASP A 74 20.90 31.06 17.54
CA ASP A 74 19.74 30.21 17.81
C ASP A 74 19.40 30.23 19.30
N ARG A 75 20.38 30.15 20.21
CA ARG A 75 20.14 30.33 21.64
C ARG A 75 19.59 31.72 21.96
N ILE A 76 20.11 32.78 21.36
CA ILE A 76 19.61 34.16 21.53
C ILE A 76 18.21 34.30 20.92
N GLU A 77 17.95 33.71 19.75
CA GLU A 77 16.63 33.72 19.10
C GLU A 77 15.60 32.89 19.89
N VAL A 78 16.01 31.77 20.50
CA VAL A 78 15.20 30.99 21.44
C VAL A 78 14.95 31.76 22.74
N LEU A 79 15.94 32.48 23.26
CA LEU A 79 15.79 33.32 24.47
C LEU A 79 14.91 34.56 24.19
N GLN A 80 14.98 35.16 23.00
CA GLN A 80 14.08 36.23 22.56
C GLN A 80 12.67 35.72 22.26
N ARG A 81 12.53 34.52 21.69
CA ARG A 81 11.21 33.88 21.55
C ARG A 81 10.56 33.67 22.92
N LYS A 82 11.35 33.32 23.95
CA LYS A 82 10.85 33.22 25.33
C LYS A 82 10.38 34.55 25.94
N THR A 83 10.82 35.72 25.47
CA THR A 83 10.32 37.01 25.99
C THR A 83 8.94 37.41 25.47
N ASP A 84 8.48 36.82 24.36
CA ASP A 84 7.12 37.00 23.82
C ASP A 84 6.15 35.87 24.25
N TRP A 85 6.64 34.90 25.01
CA TRP A 85 5.83 33.81 25.56
C TRP A 85 5.26 34.23 26.89
N VAL A 86 4.02 33.84 27.14
CA VAL A 86 3.38 34.02 28.44
C VAL A 86 3.53 32.73 29.23
N ASP A 87 4.11 32.80 30.43
CA ASP A 87 4.21 31.65 31.33
C ASP A 87 2.86 31.45 32.02
N VAL A 88 2.36 30.21 32.03
CA VAL A 88 1.08 29.89 32.68
C VAL A 88 1.07 30.18 34.18
N ARG A 89 2.24 30.19 34.84
CA ARG A 89 2.36 30.51 36.27
C ARG A 89 2.02 31.96 36.57
N ASP A 90 2.17 32.87 35.60
CA ASP A 90 1.73 34.26 35.74
C ASP A 90 0.21 34.38 35.91
N PHE A 91 -0.53 33.32 35.59
CA PHE A 91 -1.98 33.19 35.75
C PHE A 91 -2.38 32.31 36.94
N GLY A 92 -1.41 31.92 37.77
CA GLY A 92 -1.61 31.17 39.01
C GLY A 92 -1.64 29.65 38.87
N ALA A 93 -1.21 29.10 37.73
CA ALA A 93 -1.06 27.65 37.60
C ALA A 93 0.13 27.16 38.46
N VAL A 94 -0.06 26.06 39.18
CA VAL A 94 0.90 25.53 40.16
C VAL A 94 1.71 24.37 39.59
N GLY A 95 1.08 23.43 38.88
CA GLY A 95 1.78 22.29 38.27
C GLY A 95 2.26 21.23 39.27
N ASP A 96 1.57 21.06 40.41
CA ASP A 96 1.91 20.12 41.49
C ASP A 96 1.20 18.74 41.40
N GLY A 97 0.33 18.56 40.41
CA GLY A 97 -0.48 17.36 40.18
C GLY A 97 -1.70 17.21 41.08
N VAL A 98 -1.98 18.21 41.93
CA VAL A 98 -3.08 18.20 42.91
C VAL A 98 -4.00 19.41 42.70
N THR A 99 -3.41 20.59 42.51
CA THR A 99 -4.12 21.83 42.23
C THR A 99 -4.75 21.75 40.84
N ASP A 100 -6.05 22.05 40.75
CA ASP A 100 -6.74 22.13 39.47
C ASP A 100 -6.38 23.42 38.74
N ASP A 101 -5.49 23.30 37.76
CA ASP A 101 -4.90 24.41 37.01
C ASP A 101 -5.76 24.87 35.82
N THR A 102 -6.96 24.29 35.64
CA THR A 102 -7.84 24.54 34.48
C THR A 102 -8.15 26.02 34.28
N ASN A 103 -8.50 26.73 35.36
CA ASN A 103 -8.86 28.14 35.26
C ASN A 103 -7.67 29.02 34.93
N ALA A 104 -6.50 28.76 35.53
CA ALA A 104 -5.28 29.50 35.26
C ALA A 104 -4.87 29.37 33.78
N ILE A 105 -4.89 28.13 33.25
CA ILE A 105 -4.55 27.86 31.85
C ILE A 105 -5.53 28.56 30.90
N ASN A 106 -6.86 28.40 31.10
CA ASN A 106 -7.84 29.03 30.22
C ASN A 106 -7.83 30.56 30.30
N ASN A 107 -7.56 31.14 31.47
CA ASN A 107 -7.39 32.58 31.61
C ASN A 107 -6.19 33.09 30.80
N ALA A 108 -5.06 32.39 30.85
CA ALA A 108 -3.88 32.71 30.05
C ALA A 108 -4.20 32.65 28.54
N ILE A 109 -4.89 31.60 28.09
CA ILE A 109 -5.34 31.46 26.70
C ILE A 109 -6.27 32.61 26.28
N ASN A 110 -7.25 32.95 27.11
CA ASN A 110 -8.19 34.03 26.82
C ASN A 110 -7.46 35.38 26.68
N THR A 111 -6.49 35.67 27.55
CA THR A 111 -5.66 36.88 27.46
C THR A 111 -4.81 36.89 26.18
N LEU A 112 -4.15 35.78 25.85
CA LEU A 112 -3.32 35.65 24.65
C LEU A 112 -4.13 35.81 23.36
N SER A 113 -5.37 35.32 23.34
CA SER A 113 -6.24 35.41 22.16
C SER A 113 -6.48 36.86 21.71
N LEU A 114 -6.46 37.81 22.66
CA LEU A 114 -6.63 39.24 22.42
C LEU A 114 -5.31 39.99 22.14
N SER A 115 -4.16 39.33 22.31
CA SER A 115 -2.85 39.98 22.31
C SER A 115 -2.05 39.73 21.02
N ARG A 116 -0.89 40.40 20.85
CA ARG A 116 0.09 40.07 19.80
C ARG A 116 0.90 38.82 20.13
N ASN A 117 1.04 38.49 21.41
CA ASN A 117 1.74 37.31 21.89
C ASN A 117 0.82 36.10 21.75
N LYS A 118 1.28 35.10 21.01
CA LYS A 118 0.44 33.97 20.58
C LYS A 118 0.90 32.64 21.14
N VAL A 119 1.74 32.64 22.18
CA VAL A 119 2.30 31.42 22.77
C VAL A 119 2.10 31.40 24.28
N LEU A 120 1.41 30.36 24.74
CA LEU A 120 1.33 29.96 26.14
C LEU A 120 2.41 28.93 26.42
N TYR A 121 3.33 29.26 27.31
CA TYR A 121 4.39 28.39 27.79
C TYR A 121 3.95 27.63 29.05
N ILE A 122 4.12 26.30 29.03
CA ILE A 122 3.89 25.43 30.18
C ILE A 122 5.26 24.91 30.68
N PRO A 123 5.75 25.38 31.84
CA PRO A 123 7.01 24.89 32.42
C PRO A 123 6.87 23.44 32.93
N ALA A 124 8.00 22.82 33.27
CA ALA A 124 8.02 21.50 33.90
C ALA A 124 7.06 21.42 35.11
N GLY A 125 6.25 20.38 35.16
CA GLY A 125 5.21 20.21 36.18
C GLY A 125 4.13 19.22 35.76
N THR A 126 3.31 18.80 36.72
CA THR A 126 2.09 18.02 36.48
C THR A 126 0.88 18.92 36.71
N TYR A 127 0.11 19.19 35.68
CA TYR A 127 -1.03 20.11 35.73
C TYR A 127 -2.31 19.28 35.72
N LEU A 128 -3.02 19.25 36.85
CA LEU A 128 -4.33 18.60 36.91
C LEU A 128 -5.33 19.52 36.20
N ILE A 129 -6.09 18.98 35.25
CA ILE A 129 -7.11 19.71 34.50
C ILE A 129 -8.44 18.98 34.58
N SER A 130 -9.54 19.72 34.67
CA SER A 130 -10.89 19.18 34.78
C SER A 130 -11.81 19.83 33.76
N ASN A 131 -12.97 19.22 33.57
CA ASN A 131 -14.00 19.72 32.69
C ASN A 131 -14.49 21.10 33.15
N SER A 132 -14.40 22.10 32.27
CA SER A 132 -15.00 23.42 32.51
C SER A 132 -16.47 23.47 32.05
N ALA A 133 -17.15 24.60 32.24
CA ALA A 133 -18.56 24.80 31.89
C ALA A 133 -18.94 24.44 30.42
N ASN A 134 -17.97 24.29 29.52
CA ASN A 134 -18.18 24.01 28.09
C ASN A 134 -17.79 22.58 27.66
N GLN A 135 -17.79 21.61 28.57
CA GLN A 135 -17.45 20.20 28.24
C GLN A 135 -16.03 20.03 27.67
N VAL A 136 -15.11 20.92 28.02
CA VAL A 136 -13.70 20.91 27.61
C VAL A 136 -12.85 21.36 28.78
N ALA A 137 -11.70 20.73 28.98
CA ALA A 137 -10.74 21.18 29.98
C ALA A 137 -9.99 22.42 29.47
N ILE A 138 -9.26 22.32 28.36
CA ILE A 138 -8.53 23.43 27.75
C ILE A 138 -9.13 23.81 26.38
N ASP A 139 -9.71 25.00 26.27
CA ASP A 139 -10.29 25.54 25.02
C ASP A 139 -9.29 26.48 24.33
N LEU A 140 -8.44 25.91 23.48
CA LEU A 140 -7.39 26.65 22.77
C LEU A 140 -8.02 27.52 21.67
N LYS A 141 -8.01 28.83 21.91
CA LYS A 141 -8.53 29.85 20.98
C LYS A 141 -7.66 29.95 19.73
N GLN A 142 -8.23 30.51 18.67
CA GLN A 142 -7.51 30.70 17.40
C GLN A 142 -6.25 31.55 17.57
N ASN A 143 -5.19 31.19 16.87
CA ASN A 143 -3.88 31.86 16.91
C ASN A 143 -3.24 31.82 18.31
N VAL A 144 -3.47 30.76 19.09
CA VAL A 144 -2.76 30.53 20.37
C VAL A 144 -2.07 29.18 20.30
N SER A 145 -0.77 29.18 20.52
CA SER A 145 0.05 27.98 20.61
C SER A 145 0.25 27.58 22.07
N LEU A 146 0.05 26.30 22.37
CA LEU A 146 0.31 25.69 23.68
C LEU A 146 1.63 24.93 23.61
N ILE A 147 2.65 25.39 24.31
CA ILE A 147 4.01 24.87 24.19
C ILE A 147 4.54 24.50 25.57
N GLY A 148 4.77 23.22 25.80
CA GLY A 148 5.47 22.75 27.00
C GLY A 148 6.99 22.92 26.91
N GLU A 149 7.64 22.92 28.07
CA GLU A 149 9.09 22.86 28.20
C GLU A 149 9.68 21.65 27.49
N SER A 150 9.16 20.45 27.81
CA SER A 150 9.47 19.19 27.15
C SER A 150 8.34 18.18 27.38
N LYS A 151 8.20 17.19 26.49
CA LYS A 151 7.18 16.14 26.68
C LYS A 151 7.50 15.22 27.85
N GLU A 152 8.76 15.18 28.29
CA GLU A 152 9.25 14.40 29.43
C GLU A 152 8.97 15.09 30.77
N SER A 153 8.96 16.42 30.82
CA SER A 153 8.83 17.20 32.06
C SER A 153 7.46 17.87 32.26
N VAL A 154 6.66 18.01 31.21
CA VAL A 154 5.33 18.62 31.26
C VAL A 154 4.25 17.57 31.07
N LYS A 155 3.36 17.43 32.05
CA LYS A 155 2.24 16.49 32.00
C LYS A 155 0.93 17.19 32.37
N LEU A 156 -0.01 17.28 31.44
CA LEU A 156 -1.40 17.66 31.76
C LEU A 156 -2.20 16.37 31.97
N VAL A 157 -2.89 16.27 33.10
CA VAL A 157 -3.62 15.07 33.51
C VAL A 157 -5.09 15.40 33.68
N LEU A 158 -5.98 14.67 33.01
CA LEU A 158 -7.40 14.82 33.25
C LEU A 158 -7.76 14.33 34.66
N ALA A 159 -8.48 15.14 35.43
CA ALA A 159 -8.96 14.79 36.75
C ALA A 159 -9.85 13.53 36.71
N SER A 160 -10.02 12.86 37.84
CA SER A 160 -10.91 11.69 37.95
C SER A 160 -12.38 12.12 37.99
N ASN A 161 -13.29 11.16 37.77
CA ASN A 161 -14.75 11.35 37.89
C ASN A 161 -15.31 12.48 37.02
N GLN A 162 -14.76 12.67 35.82
CA GLN A 162 -15.28 13.65 34.87
C GLN A 162 -16.59 13.21 34.25
N ALA A 163 -17.38 14.19 33.81
CA ALA A 163 -18.62 13.94 33.11
C ALA A 163 -18.38 13.09 31.85
N ASP A 164 -19.24 12.09 31.65
CA ASP A 164 -19.26 11.14 30.54
C ASP A 164 -19.82 11.75 29.23
N THR A 165 -19.66 13.06 29.04
CA THR A 165 -20.15 13.78 27.86
C THR A 165 -18.98 14.06 26.91
N TRP A 166 -18.78 15.31 26.48
CA TRP A 166 -17.76 15.70 25.51
C TRP A 166 -16.43 16.11 26.15
N THR A 167 -16.14 15.69 27.37
CA THR A 167 -14.97 16.10 28.17
C THR A 167 -13.64 15.81 27.45
N ARG A 168 -13.18 16.77 26.65
CA ARG A 168 -11.90 16.71 25.91
C ARG A 168 -10.81 17.42 26.71
N MET A 169 -9.59 16.91 26.67
CA MET A 169 -8.48 17.57 27.36
C MET A 169 -8.12 18.88 26.68
N VAL A 170 -7.80 18.84 25.38
CA VAL A 170 -7.50 20.04 24.59
C VAL A 170 -8.43 20.08 23.37
N THR A 171 -9.28 21.09 23.29
CA THR A 171 -10.01 21.42 22.04
C THR A 171 -9.31 22.59 21.38
N THR A 172 -9.09 22.50 20.07
CA THR A 172 -8.47 23.59 19.31
C THR A 172 -9.32 23.96 18.10
N ARG A 173 -9.46 25.28 17.90
CA ARG A 173 -10.09 25.88 16.73
C ARG A 173 -9.08 26.81 16.07
N GLY A 174 -8.94 26.75 14.74
CA GLY A 174 -8.07 27.65 13.96
C GLY A 174 -6.55 27.37 14.05
N ASN A 175 -5.76 28.36 13.66
CA ASN A 175 -4.31 28.26 13.41
C ASN A 175 -3.50 28.18 14.72
N ASN A 176 -3.21 26.96 15.18
CA ASN A 176 -2.64 26.72 16.50
C ASN A 176 -1.51 25.68 16.45
N THR A 177 -0.55 25.77 17.38
CA THR A 177 0.46 24.74 17.61
C THR A 177 0.33 24.15 19.01
N ILE A 178 0.33 22.83 19.14
CA ILE A 178 0.40 22.10 20.42
C ILE A 178 1.70 21.30 20.40
N ARG A 179 2.61 21.59 21.33
CA ARG A 179 3.98 21.06 21.25
C ARG A 179 4.60 20.73 22.62
N ASN A 180 5.49 19.74 22.63
CA ASN A 180 6.43 19.45 23.73
C ASN A 180 5.76 19.20 25.09
N LEU A 181 4.70 18.39 25.13
CA LEU A 181 3.99 18.07 26.37
C LEU A 181 3.40 16.66 26.34
N THR A 182 3.12 16.12 27.52
CA THR A 182 2.32 14.90 27.69
C THR A 182 0.87 15.26 28.03
N LEU A 183 -0.08 14.66 27.32
CA LEU A 183 -1.50 14.65 27.68
C LEU A 183 -1.87 13.24 28.16
N ASP A 184 -2.28 13.12 29.42
CA ASP A 184 -2.76 11.90 30.04
C ASP A 184 -4.26 12.00 30.33
N GLY A 185 -5.07 11.25 29.57
CA GLY A 185 -6.53 11.25 29.71
C GLY A 185 -7.06 10.56 30.95
N ASN A 186 -6.19 9.94 31.77
CA ASN A 186 -6.55 9.30 33.03
C ASN A 186 -7.77 8.37 32.90
N ARG A 187 -7.77 7.49 31.90
CA ARG A 187 -8.84 6.52 31.62
C ARG A 187 -9.25 5.73 32.87
N ASN A 188 -8.29 5.31 33.69
CA ASN A 188 -8.57 4.52 34.90
C ASN A 188 -9.35 5.32 35.96
N GLY A 189 -9.11 6.64 36.06
CA GLY A 189 -9.89 7.54 36.91
C GLY A 189 -11.25 7.95 36.32
N ASN A 190 -11.52 7.57 35.07
CA ASN A 190 -12.72 7.92 34.32
C ASN A 190 -13.37 6.67 33.65
N PRO A 191 -13.73 5.63 34.43
CA PRO A 191 -14.20 4.34 33.88
C PRO A 191 -15.50 4.44 33.09
N ASN A 192 -16.35 5.42 33.41
CA ASN A 192 -17.62 5.67 32.74
C ASN A 192 -17.51 6.68 31.58
N GLY A 193 -16.29 7.11 31.23
CA GLY A 193 -16.09 8.14 30.20
C GLY A 193 -16.57 7.72 28.81
N SER A 194 -16.92 8.72 28.01
CA SER A 194 -17.41 8.52 26.63
C SER A 194 -16.29 8.40 25.61
N GLU A 195 -16.67 7.99 24.38
CA GLU A 195 -15.77 7.98 23.24
C GLU A 195 -15.26 9.36 22.80
N HIS A 196 -15.85 10.45 23.30
CA HIS A 196 -15.46 11.82 22.94
C HIS A 196 -14.36 12.41 23.84
N MET A 197 -13.87 11.66 24.83
CA MET A 197 -12.86 12.14 25.77
C MET A 197 -11.44 11.92 25.23
N HIS A 198 -11.10 12.65 24.17
CA HIS A 198 -9.80 12.60 23.49
C HIS A 198 -8.73 13.42 24.22
N CYS A 199 -7.44 13.11 23.99
CA CYS A 199 -6.37 14.03 24.40
C CYS A 199 -6.44 15.33 23.58
N ILE A 200 -6.51 15.24 22.25
CA ILE A 200 -6.63 16.40 21.37
C ILE A 200 -7.84 16.25 20.46
N PHE A 201 -8.71 17.26 20.45
CA PHE A 201 -9.86 17.36 19.58
C PHE A 201 -9.74 18.60 18.68
N ILE A 202 -9.68 18.37 17.37
CA ILE A 202 -9.53 19.39 16.34
C ILE A 202 -10.84 19.46 15.57
N TYR A 203 -11.55 20.60 15.63
CA TYR A 203 -12.88 20.75 15.04
C TYR A 203 -13.02 22.06 14.30
N ASP A 204 -13.40 22.00 13.01
CA ASP A 204 -13.51 23.16 12.10
C ASP A 204 -12.31 24.10 12.24
N ALA A 205 -11.10 23.52 12.16
CA ALA A 205 -9.85 24.23 12.35
C ALA A 205 -9.03 24.24 11.07
N ASP A 206 -8.30 25.33 10.86
CA ASP A 206 -7.37 25.50 9.75
C ASP A 206 -5.95 25.69 10.30
N ASN A 207 -4.96 24.99 9.72
CA ASN A 207 -3.54 25.14 10.02
C ASN A 207 -3.17 24.80 11.47
N VAL A 208 -3.48 23.57 11.90
CA VAL A 208 -3.06 23.07 13.23
C VAL A 208 -1.82 22.20 13.11
N LEU A 209 -0.85 22.44 13.98
CA LEU A 209 0.32 21.58 14.18
C LEU A 209 0.27 20.93 15.58
N VAL A 210 0.27 19.61 15.63
CA VAL A 210 0.52 18.83 16.84
C VAL A 210 1.88 18.17 16.68
N GLU A 211 2.82 18.50 17.56
CA GLU A 211 4.22 18.09 17.38
C GLU A 211 4.91 17.69 18.69
N HIS A 212 5.69 16.60 18.68
CA HIS A 212 6.49 16.19 19.85
C HIS A 212 5.66 16.04 21.14
N CYS A 213 4.47 15.44 21.04
CA CYS A 213 3.61 15.18 22.20
C CYS A 213 3.55 13.68 22.53
N ASN A 214 3.37 13.36 23.82
CA ASN A 214 2.91 12.04 24.25
C ASN A 214 1.40 12.12 24.55
N LEU A 215 0.61 11.24 23.94
CA LEU A 215 -0.86 11.26 24.01
C LEU A 215 -1.34 9.90 24.53
N THR A 216 -1.76 9.85 25.79
CA THR A 216 -1.96 8.56 26.46
C THR A 216 -3.19 8.51 27.35
N ASN A 217 -3.67 7.29 27.60
CA ASN A 217 -4.75 6.98 28.53
C ASN A 217 -6.04 7.78 28.28
N ALA A 218 -6.34 8.17 27.05
CA ALA A 218 -7.64 8.73 26.70
C ALA A 218 -8.74 7.67 26.82
N VAL A 219 -9.93 8.07 27.28
CA VAL A 219 -11.14 7.24 27.14
C VAL A 219 -11.66 7.28 25.69
N GLY A 220 -11.36 8.35 24.95
CA GLY A 220 -11.52 8.42 23.51
C GLY A 220 -10.26 8.01 22.75
N ASP A 221 -9.94 8.82 21.75
CA ASP A 221 -8.77 8.71 20.87
C ASP A 221 -7.62 9.61 21.35
N GLY A 222 -6.38 9.33 20.93
CA GLY A 222 -5.25 10.23 21.19
C GLY A 222 -5.42 11.58 20.50
N VAL A 223 -5.61 11.57 19.17
CA VAL A 223 -6.00 12.74 18.39
C VAL A 223 -7.28 12.44 17.61
N SER A 224 -8.26 13.33 17.66
CA SER A 224 -9.42 13.34 16.77
C SER A 224 -9.40 14.58 15.89
N ILE A 225 -9.38 14.36 14.57
CA ILE A 225 -9.35 15.40 13.55
C ILE A 225 -10.67 15.39 12.79
N THR A 226 -11.49 16.41 13.01
CA THR A 226 -12.88 16.43 12.55
C THR A 226 -13.36 17.84 12.20
N GLY A 227 -14.65 17.99 11.93
CA GLY A 227 -15.27 19.24 11.54
C GLY A 227 -16.72 19.06 11.10
N SER A 228 -17.35 20.17 10.75
CA SER A 228 -18.70 20.24 10.22
C SER A 228 -18.83 19.55 8.86
N LYS A 229 -20.05 19.08 8.55
CA LYS A 229 -20.38 18.44 7.27
C LYS A 229 -20.30 19.39 6.05
N SER A 230 -20.19 20.71 6.28
CA SER A 230 -20.16 21.73 5.23
C SER A 230 -18.76 22.27 4.93
N ILE A 231 -17.82 22.16 5.87
CA ILE A 231 -16.49 22.79 5.74
C ILE A 231 -15.37 21.80 6.01
N GLY A 232 -15.46 21.03 7.11
CA GLY A 232 -14.36 20.22 7.63
C GLY A 232 -13.17 21.06 8.12
N SER A 233 -12.23 20.43 8.84
CA SER A 233 -10.93 21.02 9.13
C SER A 233 -10.02 21.04 7.89
N LYS A 234 -8.96 21.85 7.87
CA LYS A 234 -8.00 21.89 6.75
C LYS A 234 -6.56 22.10 7.22
N ASN A 235 -5.62 21.53 6.48
CA ASN A 235 -4.18 21.71 6.69
C ASN A 235 -3.74 21.33 8.12
N ILE A 236 -4.05 20.11 8.54
CA ILE A 236 -3.74 19.63 9.88
C ILE A 236 -2.50 18.74 9.82
N THR A 237 -1.51 18.98 10.68
CA THR A 237 -0.30 18.16 10.78
C THR A 237 -0.14 17.59 12.18
N VAL A 238 0.03 16.27 12.27
CA VAL A 238 0.39 15.54 13.49
C VAL A 238 1.73 14.87 13.24
N GLN A 239 2.79 15.30 13.94
CA GLN A 239 4.13 14.80 13.68
C GLN A 239 4.99 14.56 14.91
N PHE A 240 5.90 13.58 14.84
CA PHE A 240 6.85 13.25 15.91
C PHE A 240 6.19 12.97 17.28
N CYS A 241 4.92 12.56 17.28
CA CYS A 241 4.15 12.23 18.47
C CYS A 241 4.23 10.74 18.79
N HIS A 242 4.04 10.42 20.08
CA HIS A 242 3.82 9.07 20.58
C HIS A 242 2.40 8.97 21.13
N SER A 243 1.57 8.09 20.58
CA SER A 243 0.18 7.94 21.00
C SER A 243 -0.12 6.48 21.32
N GLU A 244 -0.47 6.18 22.57
CA GLU A 244 -0.63 4.81 23.07
C GLU A 244 -1.60 4.71 24.26
N ASN A 245 -2.06 3.50 24.57
CA ASN A 245 -2.93 3.20 25.73
C ASN A 245 -4.25 4.00 25.75
N ASN A 246 -4.67 4.51 24.59
CA ASN A 246 -5.99 5.11 24.41
C ASN A 246 -7.02 4.01 24.18
N LYS A 247 -8.24 4.16 24.72
CA LYS A 247 -9.32 3.16 24.57
C LYS A 247 -9.80 3.03 23.11
N ARG A 248 -9.58 4.07 22.29
CA ARG A 248 -9.89 4.05 20.85
C ARG A 248 -8.61 4.17 20.02
N SER A 249 -8.67 4.91 18.92
CA SER A 249 -7.59 5.05 17.94
C SER A 249 -6.47 5.92 18.49
N ALA A 250 -5.25 5.70 17.99
CA ALA A 250 -4.16 6.62 18.28
C ALA A 250 -4.37 7.98 17.58
N CYS A 251 -4.88 7.94 16.33
CA CYS A 251 -5.29 9.11 15.56
C CYS A 251 -6.51 8.77 14.67
N VAL A 252 -7.61 9.51 14.81
CA VAL A 252 -8.80 9.40 13.95
C VAL A 252 -8.93 10.63 13.05
N VAL A 253 -9.30 10.37 11.79
CA VAL A 253 -9.42 11.34 10.68
C VAL A 253 -10.84 11.27 10.14
N GLU A 254 -11.67 12.26 10.41
CA GLU A 254 -13.10 12.22 10.09
C GLU A 254 -13.46 13.25 9.01
N GLN A 255 -13.36 14.55 9.28
CA GLN A 255 -13.77 15.60 8.33
C GLN A 255 -12.64 16.59 8.13
N VAL A 256 -11.69 16.27 7.25
CA VAL A 256 -10.51 17.10 7.04
C VAL A 256 -9.96 17.03 5.62
N HIS A 257 -9.52 18.19 5.11
CA HIS A 257 -8.71 18.31 3.90
C HIS A 257 -7.23 18.51 4.25
N ASN A 258 -6.33 18.02 3.40
CA ASN A 258 -4.88 18.23 3.52
C ASN A 258 -4.32 17.84 4.90
N VAL A 259 -4.63 16.63 5.36
CA VAL A 259 -4.11 16.10 6.62
C VAL A 259 -2.73 15.46 6.44
N LYS A 260 -1.82 15.67 7.39
CA LYS A 260 -0.47 15.12 7.43
C LYS A 260 -0.24 14.36 8.74
N ILE A 261 0.11 13.09 8.66
CA ILE A 261 0.44 12.25 9.82
C ILE A 261 1.86 11.73 9.58
N LEU A 262 2.85 12.35 10.22
CA LEU A 262 4.26 12.23 9.86
C LEU A 262 5.14 11.74 11.01
N ASN A 263 5.96 10.71 10.82
CA ASN A 263 7.00 10.32 11.78
C ASN A 263 6.51 10.06 13.22
N ASN A 264 5.30 9.52 13.37
CA ASN A 264 4.71 9.22 14.68
C ASN A 264 4.94 7.76 15.06
N THR A 265 4.89 7.47 16.36
CA THR A 265 4.67 6.11 16.88
C THR A 265 3.23 6.01 17.37
N LEU A 266 2.45 5.12 16.76
CA LEU A 266 1.00 5.01 16.97
C LEU A 266 0.64 3.59 17.38
N ILE A 267 0.15 3.44 18.60
CA ILE A 267 -0.16 2.15 19.23
C ILE A 267 -1.62 2.15 19.69
N SER A 268 -2.39 1.14 19.30
CA SER A 268 -3.82 1.08 19.66
C SER A 268 -4.38 -0.35 19.66
N GLU A 269 -5.32 -0.61 20.56
CA GLU A 269 -6.17 -1.82 20.56
C GLU A 269 -7.31 -1.76 19.52
N ARG A 270 -7.41 -0.66 18.76
CA ARG A 270 -8.24 -0.48 17.56
C ARG A 270 -7.34 -0.12 16.37
N SER A 271 -7.94 0.46 15.32
CA SER A 271 -7.20 1.13 14.25
C SER A 271 -6.29 2.20 14.85
N CYS A 272 -4.99 2.10 14.63
CA CYS A 272 -4.03 3.10 15.06
C CYS A 272 -4.25 4.41 14.30
N ILE A 273 -4.41 4.30 12.97
CA ILE A 273 -4.87 5.38 12.10
C ILE A 273 -6.24 4.99 11.55
N HIS A 274 -7.25 5.78 11.87
CA HIS A 274 -8.62 5.50 11.48
C HIS A 274 -9.21 6.65 10.66
N PHE A 275 -9.27 6.49 9.34
CA PHE A 275 -10.10 7.35 8.52
C PHE A 275 -11.54 6.89 8.70
N GLU A 276 -12.42 7.78 9.13
CA GLU A 276 -13.84 7.52 9.35
C GLU A 276 -14.69 8.74 8.98
N PRO A 277 -14.61 9.20 7.72
CA PRO A 277 -15.38 10.36 7.31
C PRO A 277 -16.87 10.06 7.27
N PHE A 278 -17.71 11.00 7.70
CA PHE A 278 -19.17 10.89 7.71
C PHE A 278 -19.84 11.87 6.71
N ALA A 279 -19.19 12.14 5.59
CA ALA A 279 -19.33 13.38 4.82
C ALA A 279 -20.45 13.42 3.76
N THR A 280 -21.00 14.63 3.60
CA THR A 280 -21.76 15.13 2.45
C THR A 280 -20.88 15.96 1.49
N ILE A 281 -19.57 16.04 1.77
CA ILE A 281 -18.56 16.78 1.01
C ILE A 281 -17.45 15.84 0.52
N GLU A 282 -16.80 16.20 -0.58
CA GLU A 282 -15.65 15.46 -1.10
C GLU A 282 -14.37 15.85 -0.34
N LEU A 283 -13.84 14.94 0.48
CA LEU A 283 -12.59 15.17 1.21
C LEU A 283 -11.39 14.78 0.34
N SER A 284 -10.30 15.54 0.46
CA SER A 284 -9.11 15.35 -0.36
C SER A 284 -7.83 15.76 0.34
N GLY A 285 -6.75 15.07 0.02
CA GLY A 285 -5.40 15.39 0.45
C GLY A 285 -5.09 14.76 1.81
N ALA A 286 -4.38 13.64 1.79
CA ALA A 286 -3.80 13.07 2.99
C ALA A 286 -2.39 12.57 2.70
N VAL A 287 -1.44 12.87 3.60
CA VAL A 287 -0.07 12.33 3.55
C VAL A 287 0.23 11.64 4.86
N VAL A 288 0.44 10.33 4.82
CA VAL A 288 0.77 9.49 5.97
C VAL A 288 2.13 8.88 5.72
N THR A 289 3.17 9.37 6.39
CA THR A 289 4.55 8.93 6.12
C THR A 289 5.47 8.82 7.32
N GLY A 290 6.42 7.88 7.25
CA GLY A 290 7.45 7.71 8.27
C GLY A 290 6.93 7.19 9.62
N ASN A 291 5.68 6.74 9.70
CA ASN A 291 5.08 6.32 10.96
C ASN A 291 5.44 4.87 11.31
N HIS A 292 5.57 4.60 12.60
CA HIS A 292 5.62 3.26 13.17
C HIS A 292 4.25 2.92 13.79
N ILE A 293 3.60 1.89 13.27
CA ILE A 293 2.21 1.56 13.58
C ILE A 293 2.14 0.16 14.18
N ILE A 294 1.59 0.05 15.40
CA ILE A 294 1.52 -1.19 16.16
C ILE A 294 0.11 -1.37 16.73
N SER A 295 -0.68 -2.26 16.12
CA SER A 295 -1.96 -2.65 16.68
C SER A 295 -1.79 -3.77 17.69
N THR A 296 -2.39 -3.61 18.87
CA THR A 296 -2.49 -4.66 19.90
C THR A 296 -3.82 -5.42 19.80
N HIS A 297 -4.67 -5.08 18.81
CA HIS A 297 -5.90 -5.82 18.53
C HIS A 297 -5.57 -7.25 18.04
N ASN A 298 -6.40 -8.22 18.44
CA ASN A 298 -6.12 -9.64 18.19
C ASN A 298 -7.25 -10.37 17.42
N ASP A 299 -7.85 -9.70 16.43
CA ASP A 299 -8.89 -10.30 15.58
C ASP A 299 -8.52 -10.13 14.09
N PRO A 300 -8.00 -11.18 13.43
CA PRO A 300 -7.58 -11.10 12.04
C PRO A 300 -8.75 -10.98 11.05
N ASN A 301 -9.99 -11.20 11.48
CA ASN A 301 -11.17 -11.16 10.62
C ASN A 301 -11.83 -9.78 10.60
N ALA A 302 -11.92 -9.11 11.76
CA ALA A 302 -12.61 -7.83 11.91
C ALA A 302 -11.71 -6.65 12.31
N GLY A 303 -10.51 -6.91 12.82
CA GLY A 303 -9.59 -5.89 13.29
C GLY A 303 -8.77 -5.25 12.16
N TYR A 304 -8.54 -3.95 12.27
CA TYR A 304 -7.66 -3.18 11.38
C TYR A 304 -6.60 -2.44 12.19
N SER A 305 -5.36 -2.40 11.69
CA SER A 305 -4.29 -1.53 12.20
C SER A 305 -4.37 -0.14 11.59
N VAL A 306 -4.72 -0.07 10.31
CA VAL A 306 -4.90 1.15 9.54
C VAL A 306 -6.17 1.01 8.72
N SER A 307 -6.96 2.07 8.68
CA SER A 307 -8.10 2.21 7.78
C SER A 307 -7.96 3.51 7.00
N LEU A 308 -7.79 3.39 5.68
CA LEU A 308 -7.80 4.48 4.71
C LEU A 308 -9.12 4.42 3.96
N ARG A 309 -10.12 5.21 4.36
CA ARG A 309 -11.46 5.09 3.78
C ARG A 309 -12.22 6.40 3.59
N GLY A 310 -13.13 6.37 2.63
CA GLY A 310 -14.21 7.34 2.43
C GLY A 310 -15.45 7.04 3.26
N SER A 311 -16.55 7.72 2.92
CA SER A 311 -17.76 7.82 3.76
C SER A 311 -18.81 6.73 3.55
N GLY A 312 -18.50 5.68 2.80
CA GLY A 312 -19.39 4.55 2.57
C GLY A 312 -20.17 4.63 1.26
N ILE A 313 -21.10 3.68 1.08
CA ILE A 313 -21.96 3.53 -0.11
C ILE A 313 -22.72 4.82 -0.40
N GLY A 314 -22.70 5.26 -1.66
CA GLY A 314 -23.43 6.45 -2.12
C GLY A 314 -22.83 7.78 -1.68
N ALA A 315 -21.74 7.78 -0.91
CA ALA A 315 -21.01 8.98 -0.51
C ALA A 315 -19.77 9.22 -1.40
N PRO A 316 -19.22 10.45 -1.41
CA PRO A 316 -17.96 10.72 -2.08
C PRO A 316 -16.80 9.88 -1.54
N SER A 317 -15.89 9.47 -2.43
CA SER A 317 -14.63 8.84 -2.05
C SER A 317 -13.69 9.87 -1.39
N PHE A 318 -12.80 9.43 -0.49
CA PHE A 318 -11.69 10.26 -0.05
C PHE A 318 -10.61 10.28 -1.14
N ARG A 319 -10.20 11.48 -1.57
CA ARG A 319 -9.29 11.63 -2.72
C ARG A 319 -7.85 11.96 -2.34
N ASN A 320 -6.90 11.59 -3.20
CA ASN A 320 -5.51 12.03 -3.12
C ASN A 320 -4.84 11.66 -1.78
N ILE A 321 -4.80 10.36 -1.49
CA ILE A 321 -4.13 9.81 -0.30
C ILE A 321 -2.75 9.30 -0.71
N ILE A 322 -1.71 9.72 0.01
CA ILE A 322 -0.36 9.18 -0.09
C ILE A 322 -0.04 8.51 1.24
N PHE A 323 0.16 7.19 1.21
CA PHE A 323 0.57 6.38 2.35
C PHE A 323 1.93 5.73 2.04
N GLU A 324 3.01 6.30 2.56
CA GLU A 324 4.35 5.90 2.14
C GLU A 324 5.41 5.87 3.24
N ASN A 325 6.43 5.02 3.10
CA ASN A 325 7.56 4.94 4.03
C ASN A 325 7.14 4.64 5.48
N ASN A 326 6.04 3.92 5.70
CA ASN A 326 5.59 3.53 7.03
C ASN A 326 6.05 2.10 7.37
N TYR A 327 6.25 1.84 8.66
CA TYR A 327 6.47 0.51 9.21
C TYR A 327 5.26 0.07 10.03
N ILE A 328 4.60 -0.99 9.59
CA ILE A 328 3.40 -1.54 10.22
C ILE A 328 3.75 -2.91 10.81
N ASP A 329 3.82 -3.01 12.13
CA ASP A 329 4.03 -4.27 12.86
C ASP A 329 2.75 -4.63 13.62
N SER A 330 1.81 -5.24 12.90
CA SER A 330 0.45 -5.53 13.38
C SER A 330 -0.02 -6.90 12.88
N PRO A 331 0.67 -8.00 13.25
CA PRO A 331 0.50 -9.31 12.61
C PRO A 331 -0.91 -9.89 12.74
N ASN A 332 -1.66 -9.51 13.76
CA ASN A 332 -2.95 -10.13 14.05
C ASN A 332 -4.14 -9.41 13.40
N VAL A 333 -3.92 -8.35 12.61
CA VAL A 333 -4.98 -7.54 12.01
C VAL A 333 -4.64 -7.08 10.60
N LYS A 334 -5.66 -6.61 9.87
CA LYS A 334 -5.56 -6.19 8.47
C LYS A 334 -5.23 -4.70 8.32
N VAL A 335 -4.98 -4.28 7.09
CA VAL A 335 -5.12 -2.89 6.62
C VAL A 335 -6.37 -2.80 5.76
N LEU A 336 -7.21 -1.79 5.98
CA LEU A 336 -8.38 -1.51 5.16
C LEU A 336 -8.11 -0.32 4.24
N ILE A 337 -8.46 -0.48 2.97
CA ILE A 337 -8.55 0.60 1.98
C ILE A 337 -9.94 0.52 1.35
N GLY A 338 -10.72 1.62 1.33
CA GLY A 338 -12.06 1.56 0.76
C GLY A 338 -12.75 2.89 0.53
N TRP A 339 -13.50 3.03 -0.56
CA TRP A 339 -14.08 4.32 -0.98
C TRP A 339 -13.01 5.40 -1.12
N VAL A 340 -11.91 5.06 -1.80
CA VAL A 340 -10.84 6.02 -2.11
C VAL A 340 -10.75 6.26 -3.62
N ASP A 341 -10.25 7.42 -3.99
CA ASP A 341 -9.88 7.77 -5.36
C ASP A 341 -8.49 8.42 -5.40
N HIS A 342 -7.64 8.04 -6.35
CA HIS A 342 -6.24 8.48 -6.42
C HIS A 342 -5.48 8.22 -5.11
N CYS A 343 -5.44 6.96 -4.69
CA CYS A 343 -4.72 6.52 -3.48
C CYS A 343 -3.43 5.79 -3.87
N ILE A 344 -2.31 6.21 -3.29
CA ILE A 344 -0.99 5.62 -3.51
C ILE A 344 -0.47 5.07 -2.18
N VAL A 345 -0.25 3.75 -2.13
CA VAL A 345 0.36 3.04 -1.01
C VAL A 345 1.71 2.50 -1.48
N ARG A 346 2.82 3.11 -1.04
CA ARG A 346 4.14 2.73 -1.56
C ARG A 346 5.29 2.75 -0.57
N ASN A 347 6.35 1.99 -0.84
CA ASN A 347 7.57 1.98 -0.01
C ASN A 347 7.31 1.67 1.48
N ASN A 348 6.24 0.94 1.80
CA ASN A 348 5.94 0.57 3.18
C ASN A 348 6.44 -0.84 3.47
N ARG A 349 6.71 -1.11 4.75
CA ARG A 349 6.94 -2.45 5.26
C ARG A 349 5.76 -2.87 6.12
N PHE A 350 5.02 -3.86 5.64
CA PHE A 350 3.85 -4.42 6.29
C PHE A 350 4.16 -5.79 6.88
N LYS A 351 3.90 -5.95 8.17
CA LYS A 351 3.73 -7.23 8.85
C LYS A 351 2.31 -7.25 9.43
N VAL A 352 1.38 -7.79 8.65
CA VAL A 352 -0.07 -7.69 8.87
C VAL A 352 -0.72 -9.02 8.51
N SER A 353 -1.97 -9.26 8.90
CA SER A 353 -2.67 -10.50 8.47
C SER A 353 -3.06 -10.44 6.99
N GLY A 354 -3.34 -9.24 6.46
CA GLY A 354 -3.58 -8.96 5.03
C GLY A 354 -3.90 -7.49 4.76
N ILE A 355 -3.92 -7.10 3.49
CA ILE A 355 -4.37 -5.80 3.00
C ILE A 355 -5.68 -6.01 2.24
N ASN A 356 -6.76 -5.45 2.77
CA ASN A 356 -8.07 -5.52 2.15
C ASN A 356 -8.41 -4.17 1.50
N ALA A 357 -8.24 -4.10 0.18
CA ALA A 357 -8.85 -3.04 -0.63
C ALA A 357 -10.30 -3.44 -0.90
N TRP A 358 -11.15 -3.14 0.08
CA TRP A 358 -12.57 -3.43 0.06
C TRP A 358 -13.35 -2.26 -0.54
N TYR A 359 -14.62 -2.50 -0.85
CA TYR A 359 -15.53 -1.50 -1.40
C TYR A 359 -15.08 -0.94 -2.77
N ARG A 360 -15.60 0.21 -3.16
CA ARG A 360 -15.22 0.91 -4.39
C ARG A 360 -13.88 1.62 -4.22
N ASN A 361 -12.88 1.23 -5.00
CA ASN A 361 -11.63 1.99 -5.11
C ASN A 361 -11.37 2.37 -6.56
N GLU A 362 -11.03 3.63 -6.81
CA GLU A 362 -10.67 4.12 -8.14
C GLU A 362 -9.23 4.66 -8.12
N ASN A 363 -8.44 4.35 -9.15
CA ASN A 363 -7.06 4.83 -9.25
C ASN A 363 -6.20 4.48 -8.02
N LEU A 364 -6.32 3.24 -7.52
CA LEU A 364 -5.53 2.73 -6.39
C LEU A 364 -4.22 2.12 -6.88
N THR A 365 -3.10 2.57 -6.33
CA THR A 365 -1.77 1.99 -6.59
C THR A 365 -1.16 1.44 -5.31
N LEU A 366 -0.84 0.15 -5.30
CA LEU A 366 0.01 -0.52 -4.31
C LEU A 366 1.37 -0.77 -4.97
N ALA A 367 2.40 -0.01 -4.62
CA ALA A 367 3.70 -0.08 -5.31
C ALA A 367 4.90 -0.21 -4.37
N ASP A 368 5.90 -1.00 -4.73
CA ASP A 368 7.21 -1.03 -4.05
C ASP A 368 7.12 -1.32 -2.53
N ASN A 369 6.11 -2.08 -2.09
CA ASN A 369 5.95 -2.45 -0.68
C ASN A 369 6.57 -3.82 -0.38
N GLU A 370 7.07 -4.00 0.84
CA GLU A 370 7.35 -5.33 1.40
C GLU A 370 6.17 -5.75 2.29
N ILE A 371 5.47 -6.82 1.91
CA ILE A 371 4.25 -7.27 2.57
C ILE A 371 4.42 -8.70 3.04
N ILE A 372 4.43 -8.88 4.36
CA ILE A 372 4.41 -10.18 5.02
C ILE A 372 2.99 -10.41 5.54
N GLY A 373 2.23 -11.22 4.83
CA GLY A 373 0.93 -11.72 5.26
C GLY A 373 1.09 -12.80 6.31
N THR A 374 0.76 -12.49 7.56
CA THR A 374 1.07 -13.29 8.75
C THR A 374 -0.06 -14.18 9.24
N SER A 375 -1.22 -14.14 8.57
CA SER A 375 -2.36 -14.99 8.91
C SER A 375 -1.95 -16.47 8.95
N THR A 376 -2.56 -17.22 9.87
CA THR A 376 -2.51 -18.69 9.89
C THR A 376 -3.80 -19.33 9.39
N THR A 377 -4.79 -18.51 9.03
CA THR A 377 -6.06 -18.92 8.40
C THR A 377 -6.07 -18.47 6.93
N ASP A 378 -6.98 -19.00 6.11
CA ASP A 378 -7.07 -18.73 4.67
C ASP A 378 -7.50 -17.27 4.37
N ILE A 379 -6.58 -16.33 4.60
CA ILE A 379 -6.72 -14.90 4.37
C ILE A 379 -5.73 -14.51 3.26
N ASP A 380 -6.23 -13.80 2.26
CA ASP A 380 -5.42 -13.27 1.17
C ASP A 380 -4.47 -12.18 1.67
N VAL A 381 -3.23 -12.18 1.17
CA VAL A 381 -2.26 -11.13 1.54
C VAL A 381 -2.69 -9.77 0.97
N ILE A 382 -3.16 -9.76 -0.28
CA ILE A 382 -3.82 -8.60 -0.89
C ILE A 382 -5.15 -9.05 -1.48
N SER A 383 -6.25 -8.42 -1.08
CA SER A 383 -7.56 -8.61 -1.70
C SER A 383 -8.08 -7.30 -2.29
N ILE A 384 -8.35 -7.28 -3.59
CA ILE A 384 -9.09 -6.23 -4.27
C ILE A 384 -10.51 -6.74 -4.48
N THR A 385 -11.49 -6.08 -3.89
CA THR A 385 -12.88 -6.56 -3.91
C THR A 385 -13.87 -5.46 -4.29
N HIS A 386 -15.16 -5.77 -4.22
CA HIS A 386 -16.28 -4.87 -4.48
C HIS A 386 -17.33 -5.04 -3.38
N GLU A 387 -18.25 -4.07 -3.25
CA GLU A 387 -19.46 -4.20 -2.43
C GLU A 387 -20.69 -3.78 -3.23
N GLY A 388 -21.71 -4.65 -3.27
CA GLY A 388 -22.87 -4.47 -4.13
C GLY A 388 -22.46 -4.22 -5.59
N ASN A 389 -23.00 -3.17 -6.20
CA ASN A 389 -22.72 -2.74 -7.57
C ASN A 389 -21.52 -1.77 -7.67
N GLU A 390 -20.82 -1.48 -6.57
CA GLU A 390 -19.68 -0.56 -6.57
C GLU A 390 -18.34 -1.32 -6.75
N THR A 391 -17.91 -1.42 -8.01
CA THR A 391 -16.70 -2.14 -8.43
C THR A 391 -15.43 -1.28 -8.31
N SER A 392 -14.34 -1.85 -7.78
CA SER A 392 -13.00 -1.26 -7.86
C SER A 392 -12.45 -1.24 -9.30
N LYS A 393 -11.86 -0.11 -9.72
CA LYS A 393 -11.36 0.13 -11.08
C LYS A 393 -10.00 0.83 -11.10
N TYR A 394 -9.22 0.59 -12.16
CA TYR A 394 -7.91 1.23 -12.38
C TYR A 394 -6.95 0.97 -11.21
N VAL A 395 -6.83 -0.31 -10.84
CA VAL A 395 -5.99 -0.76 -9.72
C VAL A 395 -4.64 -1.23 -10.24
N ARG A 396 -3.56 -0.78 -9.61
CA ARG A 396 -2.18 -1.17 -9.95
C ARG A 396 -1.52 -1.80 -8.74
N ILE A 397 -1.03 -3.03 -8.88
CA ILE A 397 -0.23 -3.73 -7.86
C ILE A 397 1.13 -3.99 -8.49
N VAL A 398 2.12 -3.17 -8.15
CA VAL A 398 3.37 -3.04 -8.92
C VAL A 398 4.61 -3.22 -8.04
N ASN A 399 5.57 -4.05 -8.46
CA ASN A 399 6.89 -4.16 -7.82
C ASN A 399 6.87 -4.45 -6.30
N ASN A 400 5.83 -5.12 -5.80
CA ASN A 400 5.76 -5.48 -4.39
C ASN A 400 6.47 -6.81 -4.14
N LYS A 401 7.04 -6.97 -2.93
CA LYS A 401 7.51 -8.25 -2.41
C LYS A 401 6.45 -8.78 -1.45
N ILE A 402 5.73 -9.82 -1.87
CA ILE A 402 4.56 -10.37 -1.20
C ILE A 402 4.90 -11.77 -0.67
N THR A 403 4.85 -11.94 0.65
CA THR A 403 5.11 -13.21 1.32
C THR A 403 3.85 -13.70 2.04
N ALA A 404 3.30 -14.83 1.62
CA ALA A 404 2.09 -15.43 2.20
C ALA A 404 2.44 -16.55 3.20
N GLN A 405 1.95 -16.44 4.45
CA GLN A 405 2.02 -17.51 5.47
C GLN A 405 0.90 -18.54 5.38
N THR A 406 -0.25 -18.16 4.82
CA THR A 406 -1.39 -18.98 4.37
C THR A 406 -2.15 -18.22 3.28
N GLY A 407 -3.12 -18.88 2.64
CA GLY A 407 -3.99 -18.27 1.65
C GLY A 407 -3.29 -17.79 0.39
N ASN A 408 -3.97 -16.90 -0.34
CA ASN A 408 -3.52 -16.45 -1.65
C ASN A 408 -2.58 -15.26 -1.53
N GLY A 409 -1.66 -15.13 -2.50
CA GLY A 409 -0.85 -13.92 -2.63
C GLY A 409 -1.73 -12.71 -2.95
N ILE A 410 -2.43 -12.76 -4.07
CA ILE A 410 -3.33 -11.69 -4.53
C ILE A 410 -4.67 -12.30 -4.95
N THR A 411 -5.77 -11.73 -4.48
CA THR A 411 -7.12 -12.01 -4.99
C THR A 411 -7.72 -10.76 -5.62
N LEU A 412 -8.17 -10.88 -6.86
CA LEU A 412 -8.91 -9.90 -7.62
C LEU A 412 -10.36 -10.38 -7.75
N LYS A 413 -11.31 -9.67 -7.13
CA LYS A 413 -12.70 -10.10 -7.05
C LYS A 413 -13.63 -9.04 -7.66
N GLY A 414 -14.22 -9.37 -8.82
CA GLY A 414 -15.21 -8.52 -9.49
C GLY A 414 -14.72 -7.11 -9.84
N CYS A 415 -13.42 -6.92 -10.04
CA CYS A 415 -12.78 -5.64 -10.37
C CYS A 415 -12.48 -5.49 -11.88
N LYS A 416 -12.23 -4.26 -12.35
CA LYS A 416 -12.01 -3.94 -13.77
C LYS A 416 -10.76 -3.08 -13.95
N HIS A 417 -10.07 -3.19 -15.08
CA HIS A 417 -8.85 -2.41 -15.36
C HIS A 417 -7.79 -2.57 -14.27
N VAL A 418 -7.34 -3.82 -14.05
CA VAL A 418 -6.34 -4.14 -13.02
C VAL A 418 -5.03 -4.54 -13.66
N HIS A 419 -3.93 -4.02 -13.12
CA HIS A 419 -2.58 -4.34 -13.55
C HIS A 419 -1.75 -4.87 -12.38
N VAL A 420 -1.37 -6.14 -12.42
CA VAL A 420 -0.45 -6.80 -11.48
C VAL A 420 0.90 -6.95 -12.18
N LYS A 421 1.87 -6.10 -11.86
CA LYS A 421 3.15 -6.00 -12.58
C LYS A 421 4.38 -6.16 -11.70
N GLY A 422 5.36 -6.96 -12.11
CA GLY A 422 6.71 -6.90 -11.52
C GLY A 422 6.80 -7.35 -10.05
N ASN A 423 5.79 -8.02 -9.51
CA ASN A 423 5.76 -8.43 -8.11
C ASN A 423 6.54 -9.74 -7.91
N VAL A 424 7.16 -9.89 -6.74
CA VAL A 424 7.65 -11.18 -6.25
C VAL A 424 6.62 -11.72 -5.27
N ILE A 425 5.95 -12.81 -5.63
CA ILE A 425 4.84 -13.40 -4.89
C ILE A 425 5.23 -14.80 -4.47
N THR A 426 5.45 -15.00 -3.17
CA THR A 426 5.97 -16.27 -2.65
C THR A 426 5.19 -16.75 -1.44
N ARG A 427 5.01 -18.06 -1.37
CA ARG A 427 4.44 -18.77 -0.22
C ARG A 427 5.55 -19.39 0.63
N VAL A 428 5.42 -19.34 1.97
CA VAL A 428 6.45 -19.87 2.90
C VAL A 428 6.27 -21.36 3.23
N ASN A 429 5.04 -21.83 3.50
CA ASN A 429 4.78 -23.20 3.95
C ASN A 429 3.71 -23.86 3.08
N ILE A 430 4.02 -24.97 2.40
CA ILE A 430 3.02 -25.72 1.62
C ILE A 430 2.45 -26.83 2.50
N SER A 431 1.39 -26.56 3.27
CA SER A 431 0.77 -27.55 4.17
C SER A 431 -0.70 -27.88 3.87
N SER A 432 -1.40 -27.12 3.00
CA SER A 432 -2.82 -27.37 2.63
C SER A 432 -3.18 -26.85 1.23
N PHE A 433 -4.06 -27.58 0.51
CA PHE A 433 -4.13 -27.68 -0.96
C PHE A 433 -5.03 -26.71 -1.75
N THR A 434 -5.13 -25.42 -1.43
CA THR A 434 -6.06 -24.52 -2.18
C THR A 434 -5.53 -23.11 -2.47
N ASP A 435 -4.24 -22.84 -2.30
CA ASP A 435 -3.70 -21.49 -2.46
C ASP A 435 -3.31 -21.13 -3.91
N PHE A 436 -3.38 -19.83 -4.20
CA PHE A 436 -3.09 -19.24 -5.50
C PHE A 436 -2.07 -18.09 -5.35
N GLY A 437 -1.11 -17.99 -6.28
CA GLY A 437 -0.27 -16.80 -6.39
C GLY A 437 -1.13 -15.57 -6.72
N VAL A 438 -1.89 -15.66 -7.81
CA VAL A 438 -2.90 -14.66 -8.20
C VAL A 438 -4.22 -15.36 -8.55
N LYS A 439 -5.29 -15.02 -7.84
CA LYS A 439 -6.66 -15.48 -8.11
C LYS A 439 -7.48 -14.36 -8.74
N VAL A 440 -8.06 -14.61 -9.91
CA VAL A 440 -8.99 -13.72 -10.61
C VAL A 440 -10.38 -14.33 -10.54
N TRP A 441 -11.27 -13.71 -9.76
CA TRP A 441 -12.59 -14.24 -9.45
C TRP A 441 -13.70 -13.28 -9.91
N ALA A 442 -14.35 -13.63 -11.02
CA ALA A 442 -15.49 -12.88 -11.55
C ALA A 442 -16.76 -13.14 -10.74
N THR A 443 -16.91 -12.40 -9.62
CA THR A 443 -18.17 -12.24 -8.89
C THR A 443 -19.02 -11.07 -9.39
N ASP A 444 -18.43 -10.25 -10.25
CA ASP A 444 -19.03 -9.26 -11.17
C ASP A 444 -18.28 -9.43 -12.50
N PRO A 445 -18.82 -9.05 -13.68
CA PRO A 445 -18.08 -9.12 -14.93
C PRO A 445 -16.72 -8.42 -14.84
N MET A 446 -15.65 -9.06 -15.28
CA MET A 446 -14.29 -8.51 -15.21
C MET A 446 -13.74 -8.26 -16.61
N VAL A 447 -13.07 -7.12 -16.78
CA VAL A 447 -12.48 -6.72 -18.06
C VAL A 447 -11.14 -6.02 -17.84
N ASN A 448 -10.21 -6.20 -18.79
CA ASN A 448 -8.88 -5.60 -18.78
C ASN A 448 -8.10 -5.96 -17.51
N ILE A 449 -7.71 -7.22 -17.41
CA ILE A 449 -6.87 -7.74 -16.33
C ILE A 449 -5.51 -8.10 -16.92
N VAL A 450 -4.46 -7.41 -16.48
CA VAL A 450 -3.08 -7.65 -16.93
C VAL A 450 -2.26 -8.17 -15.76
N ILE A 451 -1.66 -9.34 -15.91
CA ILE A 451 -0.74 -9.96 -14.97
C ILE A 451 0.58 -10.13 -15.71
N GLU A 452 1.52 -9.22 -15.49
CA GLU A 452 2.76 -9.18 -16.26
C GLU A 452 4.04 -9.14 -15.42
N GLU A 453 5.10 -9.80 -15.90
CA GLU A 453 6.46 -9.69 -15.34
C GLU A 453 6.56 -10.04 -13.84
N ASN A 454 5.65 -10.86 -13.29
CA ASN A 454 5.70 -11.29 -11.89
C ASN A 454 6.52 -12.56 -11.71
N ASP A 455 7.20 -12.68 -10.57
CA ASP A 455 7.83 -13.92 -10.10
C ASP A 455 6.89 -14.60 -9.09
N ILE A 456 6.35 -15.77 -9.44
CA ILE A 456 5.32 -16.47 -8.65
C ILE A 456 5.82 -17.86 -8.27
N SER A 457 5.91 -18.13 -6.97
CA SER A 457 6.48 -19.39 -6.47
C SER A 457 5.92 -19.95 -5.17
N ASN A 458 6.10 -21.27 -5.00
CA ASN A 458 5.69 -22.06 -3.84
C ASN A 458 4.17 -22.13 -3.59
N PHE A 459 3.33 -21.79 -4.56
CA PHE A 459 1.88 -21.95 -4.46
C PHE A 459 1.40 -23.28 -5.05
N ASN A 460 0.20 -23.72 -4.66
CA ASN A 460 -0.46 -24.83 -5.33
C ASN A 460 -0.76 -24.50 -6.79
N ARG A 461 -1.27 -23.29 -7.03
CA ARG A 461 -1.46 -22.77 -8.40
C ARG A 461 -0.88 -21.37 -8.55
N GLY A 462 -0.30 -21.08 -9.71
CA GLY A 462 0.31 -19.77 -10.00
C GLY A 462 -0.76 -18.71 -10.24
N VAL A 463 -1.33 -18.67 -11.45
CA VAL A 463 -2.49 -17.84 -11.79
C VAL A 463 -3.72 -18.73 -11.95
N TYR A 464 -4.82 -18.33 -11.32
CA TYR A 464 -6.11 -19.01 -11.44
C TYR A 464 -7.23 -18.04 -11.75
N THR A 465 -7.99 -18.30 -12.82
CA THR A 465 -9.21 -17.54 -13.11
C THR A 465 -10.44 -18.40 -12.82
N ILE A 466 -11.53 -17.79 -12.37
CA ILE A 466 -12.81 -18.48 -12.13
C ILE A 466 -13.99 -17.50 -12.27
N ASN A 467 -15.13 -17.99 -12.76
CA ASN A 467 -16.39 -17.27 -12.77
C ASN A 467 -17.40 -17.74 -11.71
N TYR A 468 -18.32 -16.86 -11.36
CA TYR A 468 -19.49 -17.16 -10.53
C TYR A 468 -20.76 -16.60 -11.19
N ASN A 469 -21.90 -17.27 -11.07
CA ASN A 469 -23.20 -16.83 -11.63
C ASN A 469 -23.17 -16.36 -13.10
N GLN A 470 -22.38 -17.03 -13.95
CA GLN A 470 -22.23 -16.69 -15.38
C GLN A 470 -21.59 -15.32 -15.66
N HIS A 471 -21.01 -14.64 -14.66
CA HIS A 471 -20.20 -13.44 -14.91
C HIS A 471 -18.94 -13.84 -15.69
N ASP A 472 -18.64 -13.14 -16.78
CA ASP A 472 -17.50 -13.46 -17.64
C ASP A 472 -16.25 -12.66 -17.26
N ILE A 473 -15.10 -13.21 -17.63
CA ILE A 473 -13.83 -12.49 -17.71
C ILE A 473 -13.54 -12.28 -19.20
N SER A 474 -13.20 -11.04 -19.57
CA SER A 474 -12.80 -10.65 -20.93
C SER A 474 -11.51 -9.84 -20.88
N ASP A 475 -10.72 -9.88 -21.95
CA ASP A 475 -9.50 -9.07 -22.10
C ASP A 475 -8.52 -9.30 -20.93
N ILE A 476 -7.98 -10.51 -20.86
CA ILE A 476 -7.01 -10.93 -19.85
C ILE A 476 -5.67 -11.28 -20.49
N GLU A 477 -4.61 -10.66 -19.99
CA GLU A 477 -3.24 -10.88 -20.44
C GLU A 477 -2.41 -11.42 -19.27
N ILE A 478 -1.79 -12.58 -19.46
CA ILE A 478 -0.82 -13.18 -18.54
C ILE A 478 0.50 -13.25 -19.29
N LYS A 479 1.39 -12.28 -19.06
CA LYS A 479 2.54 -12.04 -19.92
C LYS A 479 3.89 -11.98 -19.18
N GLY A 480 4.91 -12.66 -19.68
CA GLY A 480 6.28 -12.45 -19.20
C GLY A 480 6.52 -12.84 -17.74
N ASN A 481 5.61 -13.59 -17.11
CA ASN A 481 5.75 -14.00 -15.72
C ASN A 481 6.70 -15.20 -15.59
N TYR A 482 7.37 -15.30 -14.45
CA TYR A 482 8.19 -16.44 -14.07
C TYR A 482 7.44 -17.31 -13.06
N PHE A 483 7.25 -18.58 -13.39
CA PHE A 483 6.58 -19.56 -12.53
C PHE A 483 7.55 -20.66 -12.14
N HIS A 484 7.75 -20.86 -10.83
CA HIS A 484 8.58 -21.95 -10.33
C HIS A 484 8.09 -22.51 -9.00
N LEU A 485 8.45 -23.76 -8.69
CA LEU A 485 8.05 -24.44 -7.45
C LEU A 485 6.52 -24.48 -7.24
N ILE A 486 5.77 -24.69 -8.31
CA ILE A 486 4.29 -24.79 -8.25
C ILE A 486 3.89 -26.26 -8.06
N SER A 487 2.98 -26.58 -7.13
CA SER A 487 2.69 -27.99 -6.82
C SER A 487 1.57 -28.63 -7.64
N GLU A 488 0.63 -27.86 -8.23
CA GLU A 488 -0.46 -28.41 -9.06
C GLU A 488 -0.54 -27.81 -10.47
N THR A 489 -0.75 -26.50 -10.63
CA THR A 489 -0.89 -25.89 -11.97
C THR A 489 -0.30 -24.47 -12.04
N GLY A 490 0.59 -24.19 -13.00
CA GLY A 490 1.16 -22.87 -13.21
C GLY A 490 0.09 -21.82 -13.57
N ILE A 491 -0.60 -22.02 -14.69
CA ILE A 491 -1.72 -21.17 -15.12
C ILE A 491 -2.95 -22.05 -15.34
N LEU A 492 -4.01 -21.82 -14.57
CA LEU A 492 -5.30 -22.50 -14.72
C LEU A 492 -6.38 -21.48 -15.11
N ILE A 493 -6.90 -21.61 -16.32
CA ILE A 493 -7.94 -20.72 -16.83
C ILE A 493 -9.30 -21.38 -16.72
N TYR A 494 -10.23 -20.70 -16.06
CA TYR A 494 -11.65 -21.01 -16.02
C TYR A 494 -12.48 -19.70 -16.03
N GLY A 495 -13.66 -19.71 -16.67
CA GLY A 495 -14.56 -18.54 -16.67
C GLY A 495 -14.14 -17.36 -17.58
N VAL A 496 -13.13 -17.53 -18.44
CA VAL A 496 -12.76 -16.53 -19.46
C VAL A 496 -13.54 -16.78 -20.74
N LYS A 497 -14.16 -15.73 -21.29
CA LYS A 497 -15.05 -15.82 -22.45
C LYS A 497 -14.42 -15.33 -23.74
N GLN A 498 -13.61 -14.28 -23.68
CA GLN A 498 -12.98 -13.71 -24.87
C GLN A 498 -11.64 -13.05 -24.56
N ASN A 499 -10.75 -13.04 -25.56
CA ASN A 499 -9.48 -12.31 -25.56
C ASN A 499 -8.58 -12.68 -24.37
N LEU A 500 -8.19 -13.95 -24.31
CA LEU A 500 -7.14 -14.43 -23.41
C LEU A 500 -5.81 -14.41 -24.16
N GLN A 501 -4.79 -13.81 -23.55
CA GLN A 501 -3.42 -13.91 -24.01
C GLN A 501 -2.54 -14.49 -22.90
N ILE A 502 -1.86 -15.59 -23.18
CA ILE A 502 -0.79 -16.16 -22.33
C ILE A 502 0.49 -16.10 -23.15
N VAL A 503 1.35 -15.12 -22.86
CA VAL A 503 2.41 -14.71 -23.77
C VAL A 503 3.77 -14.63 -23.06
N GLU A 504 4.82 -15.18 -23.65
CA GLU A 504 6.21 -14.97 -23.18
C GLU A 504 6.47 -15.39 -21.72
N ASN A 505 5.64 -16.23 -21.11
CA ASN A 505 5.86 -16.68 -19.73
C ASN A 505 7.00 -17.71 -19.68
N HIS A 506 7.80 -17.66 -18.63
CA HIS A 506 8.86 -18.61 -18.35
C HIS A 506 8.45 -19.52 -17.20
N MET A 507 8.30 -20.82 -17.47
CA MET A 507 7.72 -21.77 -16.54
C MET A 507 8.69 -22.92 -16.31
N VAL A 508 9.23 -23.07 -15.10
CA VAL A 508 10.21 -24.11 -14.76
C VAL A 508 9.78 -24.85 -13.50
N ASN A 509 9.69 -26.17 -13.55
CA ASN A 509 9.27 -26.96 -12.39
C ASN A 509 10.05 -28.27 -12.21
N ASN A 510 9.61 -29.14 -11.30
CA ASN A 510 10.28 -30.40 -10.97
C ASN A 510 9.65 -31.66 -11.62
N GLY A 511 8.48 -31.52 -12.26
CA GLY A 511 7.81 -32.58 -13.02
C GLY A 511 6.52 -33.12 -12.38
N THR A 512 6.02 -32.50 -11.31
CA THR A 512 4.80 -32.98 -10.61
C THR A 512 3.52 -32.24 -11.01
N ALA A 513 3.64 -31.01 -11.52
CA ALA A 513 2.53 -30.08 -11.79
C ALA A 513 2.26 -29.86 -13.29
N ARG A 514 1.11 -29.28 -13.63
CA ARG A 514 0.72 -28.86 -15.00
C ARG A 514 1.22 -27.45 -15.29
N ALA A 515 1.72 -27.16 -16.49
CA ALA A 515 2.14 -25.81 -16.82
C ALA A 515 0.94 -24.91 -17.10
N ILE A 516 0.25 -25.11 -18.23
CA ILE A 516 -0.91 -24.31 -18.65
C ILE A 516 -2.10 -25.23 -18.86
N ASP A 517 -3.21 -24.94 -18.19
CA ASP A 517 -4.47 -25.68 -18.32
C ASP A 517 -5.61 -24.72 -18.68
N LEU A 518 -6.12 -24.84 -19.90
CA LEU A 518 -7.21 -24.02 -20.43
C LEU A 518 -8.53 -24.76 -20.30
N ARG A 519 -9.45 -24.24 -19.49
CA ARG A 519 -10.78 -24.83 -19.32
C ARG A 519 -11.88 -23.85 -19.72
N SER A 520 -12.69 -24.27 -20.69
CA SER A 520 -13.83 -23.47 -21.14
C SER A 520 -15.12 -23.85 -20.41
N SER A 521 -15.71 -22.88 -19.72
CA SER A 521 -17.03 -22.97 -19.09
C SER A 521 -18.15 -22.29 -19.89
N PHE A 522 -17.82 -21.70 -21.05
CA PHE A 522 -18.75 -20.93 -21.89
C PHE A 522 -18.81 -21.48 -23.32
N ASN A 523 -19.97 -21.38 -23.96
CA ASN A 523 -20.10 -21.64 -25.38
C ASN A 523 -19.48 -20.50 -26.20
N GLY A 524 -18.69 -20.82 -27.23
CA GLY A 524 -18.18 -19.85 -28.21
C GLY A 524 -17.07 -18.94 -27.69
N VAL A 525 -16.11 -19.49 -26.94
CA VAL A 525 -14.96 -18.74 -26.44
C VAL A 525 -14.07 -18.28 -27.60
N THR A 526 -13.72 -17.00 -27.67
CA THR A 526 -13.02 -16.41 -28.81
C THR A 526 -11.69 -15.74 -28.45
N GLY A 527 -10.75 -15.70 -29.40
CA GLY A 527 -9.53 -14.88 -29.26
C GLY A 527 -8.53 -15.39 -28.22
N PHE A 528 -8.45 -16.71 -28.01
CA PHE A 528 -7.48 -17.31 -27.09
C PHE A 528 -6.14 -17.51 -27.77
N GLN A 529 -5.07 -17.02 -27.14
CA GLN A 529 -3.72 -17.06 -27.67
C GLN A 529 -2.74 -17.54 -26.59
N VAL A 530 -1.97 -18.59 -26.91
CA VAL A 530 -0.85 -19.10 -26.09
C VAL A 530 0.41 -18.99 -26.93
N LEU A 531 1.21 -17.94 -26.70
CA LEU A 531 2.27 -17.51 -27.61
C LEU A 531 3.63 -17.43 -26.90
N ALA A 532 4.66 -17.97 -27.54
CA ALA A 532 6.06 -17.75 -27.13
C ALA A 532 6.38 -18.08 -25.65
N ASN A 533 5.63 -18.99 -25.02
CA ASN A 533 5.92 -19.41 -23.65
C ASN A 533 7.06 -20.44 -23.65
N MET A 534 7.88 -20.40 -22.60
CA MET A 534 8.95 -21.36 -22.36
C MET A 534 8.59 -22.26 -21.19
N ILE A 535 8.41 -23.56 -21.45
CA ILE A 535 7.88 -24.54 -20.49
C ILE A 535 8.87 -25.69 -20.34
N TYR A 536 9.46 -25.82 -19.15
CA TYR A 536 10.49 -26.81 -18.85
C TYR A 536 10.17 -27.64 -17.62
N ASN A 537 10.36 -28.96 -17.69
CA ASN A 537 10.31 -29.86 -16.54
C ASN A 537 8.95 -29.89 -15.81
N TRP A 538 7.83 -29.79 -16.54
CA TRP A 538 6.49 -29.94 -15.97
C TRP A 538 5.96 -31.36 -16.18
N ARG A 539 4.92 -31.76 -15.46
CA ARG A 539 4.20 -33.02 -15.69
C ARG A 539 3.38 -32.95 -16.98
N HIS A 540 2.78 -31.80 -17.26
CA HIS A 540 2.00 -31.52 -18.48
C HIS A 540 2.46 -30.19 -19.06
N GLY A 541 2.52 -30.09 -20.39
CA GLY A 541 2.79 -28.84 -21.09
C GLY A 541 1.52 -27.97 -21.14
N ILE A 542 0.95 -27.84 -22.33
CA ILE A 542 -0.29 -27.08 -22.56
C ILE A 542 -1.45 -28.07 -22.69
N SER A 543 -2.39 -28.04 -21.75
CA SER A 543 -3.63 -28.82 -21.81
C SER A 543 -4.85 -27.95 -22.07
N MET A 544 -5.81 -28.50 -22.79
CA MET A 544 -7.10 -27.88 -23.11
C MET A 544 -8.23 -28.84 -22.81
N GLU A 545 -9.20 -28.36 -22.06
CA GLU A 545 -10.42 -29.06 -21.68
C GLU A 545 -11.64 -28.18 -21.98
N THR A 546 -12.69 -28.76 -22.55
CA THR A 546 -14.00 -28.11 -22.70
C THR A 546 -15.04 -28.80 -21.84
N VAL A 547 -15.89 -28.02 -21.19
CA VAL A 547 -17.05 -28.59 -20.48
C VAL A 547 -18.22 -28.70 -21.45
N GLY A 548 -18.69 -29.92 -21.74
CA GLY A 548 -19.87 -30.15 -22.59
C GLY A 548 -19.60 -30.00 -24.08
N SER A 549 -20.46 -29.26 -24.80
CA SER A 549 -20.35 -29.04 -26.25
C SER A 549 -19.64 -27.72 -26.63
N ASN A 550 -18.93 -27.11 -25.68
CA ASN A 550 -18.28 -25.81 -25.86
C ASN A 550 -17.14 -25.90 -26.89
N VAL A 551 -17.02 -24.93 -27.79
CA VAL A 551 -15.98 -24.90 -28.84
C VAL A 551 -15.12 -23.65 -28.71
N TYR A 552 -13.80 -23.81 -28.77
CA TYR A 552 -12.87 -22.69 -28.93
C TYR A 552 -12.91 -22.17 -30.39
N ILE A 553 -13.04 -20.86 -30.57
CA ILE A 553 -13.07 -20.20 -31.89
C ILE A 553 -11.87 -19.25 -32.02
N GLY A 554 -10.97 -19.52 -32.96
CA GLY A 554 -9.78 -18.70 -33.19
C GLY A 554 -8.64 -18.96 -32.20
N LEU A 555 -8.56 -20.18 -31.64
CA LEU A 555 -7.48 -20.56 -30.73
C LEU A 555 -6.13 -20.59 -31.48
N THR A 556 -5.13 -19.90 -30.93
CA THR A 556 -3.76 -19.88 -31.47
C THR A 556 -2.78 -20.38 -30.42
N VAL A 557 -1.99 -21.40 -30.77
CA VAL A 557 -0.89 -21.93 -29.95
C VAL A 557 0.37 -21.88 -30.80
N SER A 558 1.23 -20.89 -30.55
CA SER A 558 2.33 -20.63 -31.48
C SER A 558 3.64 -20.25 -30.79
N TYR A 559 4.75 -20.66 -31.40
CA TYR A 559 6.10 -20.28 -30.99
C TYR A 559 6.47 -20.67 -29.54
N ASN A 560 5.72 -21.58 -28.91
CA ASN A 560 6.07 -22.05 -27.56
C ASN A 560 7.25 -23.02 -27.63
N VAL A 561 8.11 -22.97 -26.61
CA VAL A 561 9.19 -23.93 -26.38
C VAL A 561 8.77 -24.84 -25.24
N ILE A 562 8.59 -26.13 -25.52
CA ILE A 562 8.13 -27.13 -24.54
C ILE A 562 9.14 -28.27 -24.49
N ASP A 563 9.75 -28.46 -23.33
CA ASP A 563 10.84 -29.41 -23.16
C ASP A 563 10.70 -30.18 -21.83
N SER A 564 11.14 -31.43 -21.86
CA SER A 564 11.33 -32.28 -20.69
C SER A 564 10.04 -32.45 -19.86
N ILE A 565 8.91 -32.70 -20.53
CA ILE A 565 7.64 -33.03 -19.87
C ILE A 565 7.71 -34.46 -19.32
N LYS A 566 7.44 -34.61 -18.01
CA LYS A 566 7.72 -35.83 -17.23
C LYS A 566 6.50 -36.68 -16.90
N GLY A 567 5.29 -36.27 -17.31
CA GLY A 567 4.07 -36.97 -16.97
C GLY A 567 3.94 -38.33 -17.64
N THR A 568 3.34 -39.29 -16.92
CA THR A 568 2.96 -40.60 -17.47
C THR A 568 1.47 -40.61 -17.81
N PRO A 569 1.06 -41.24 -18.94
CA PRO A 569 -0.34 -41.36 -19.31
C PRO A 569 -1.24 -41.88 -18.17
N THR A 570 -2.42 -41.28 -18.00
CA THR A 570 -3.49 -41.72 -17.11
C THR A 570 -4.75 -42.04 -17.94
N SER A 571 -5.83 -42.48 -17.29
CA SER A 571 -7.08 -42.85 -17.98
C SER A 571 -7.75 -41.69 -18.75
N GLY A 572 -7.42 -40.43 -18.44
CA GLY A 572 -7.98 -39.24 -19.09
C GLY A 572 -6.96 -38.31 -19.76
N TYR A 573 -5.67 -38.37 -19.40
CA TYR A 573 -4.62 -37.53 -20.01
C TYR A 573 -3.48 -38.39 -20.51
N LYS A 574 -3.01 -38.15 -21.73
CA LYS A 574 -1.78 -38.71 -22.28
C LYS A 574 -0.54 -38.02 -21.71
N ASN A 575 -0.70 -36.87 -21.05
CA ASN A 575 0.38 -36.04 -20.50
C ASN A 575 1.32 -35.59 -21.63
N ALA A 576 0.73 -35.22 -22.77
CA ALA A 576 1.42 -34.74 -23.95
C ALA A 576 2.01 -33.33 -23.76
N ALA A 577 2.91 -32.94 -24.65
CA ALA A 577 3.45 -31.58 -24.66
C ALA A 577 2.36 -30.54 -24.96
N ILE A 578 1.48 -30.87 -25.90
CA ILE A 578 0.24 -30.13 -26.19
C ILE A 578 -0.89 -31.16 -26.31
N GLU A 579 -1.93 -31.01 -25.51
CA GLU A 579 -3.01 -31.98 -25.39
C GLU A 579 -4.39 -31.33 -25.36
N PHE A 580 -5.28 -31.79 -26.24
CA PHE A 580 -6.72 -31.60 -26.09
C PHE A 580 -7.34 -32.85 -25.46
N TYR A 581 -8.29 -32.67 -24.55
CA TYR A 581 -8.99 -33.78 -23.93
C TYR A 581 -9.77 -34.60 -24.98
N SER A 582 -9.72 -35.94 -24.89
CA SER A 582 -10.09 -36.84 -26.01
C SER A 582 -11.56 -36.77 -26.45
N ASN A 583 -12.44 -36.24 -25.60
CA ASN A 583 -13.87 -36.12 -25.86
C ASN A 583 -14.30 -34.69 -26.23
N ASP A 584 -13.37 -33.75 -26.31
CA ASP A 584 -13.67 -32.36 -26.65
C ASP A 584 -13.97 -32.21 -28.15
N PRO A 585 -14.92 -31.33 -28.52
CA PRO A 585 -15.11 -30.95 -29.91
C PRO A 585 -13.89 -30.21 -30.45
N ALA A 586 -13.58 -30.41 -31.72
CA ALA A 586 -12.45 -29.72 -32.36
C ALA A 586 -12.64 -28.19 -32.32
N PRO A 587 -11.57 -27.43 -32.02
CA PRO A 587 -11.59 -25.98 -32.11
C PRO A 587 -11.87 -25.51 -33.55
N GLN A 588 -12.64 -24.43 -33.71
CA GLN A 588 -12.85 -23.74 -34.98
C GLN A 588 -11.76 -22.70 -35.20
N LYS A 589 -11.21 -22.61 -36.43
CA LYS A 589 -10.12 -21.67 -36.77
C LYS A 589 -8.90 -21.83 -35.85
N PHE A 590 -8.46 -23.07 -35.64
CA PHE A 590 -7.31 -23.39 -34.80
C PHE A 590 -5.99 -23.18 -35.55
N THR A 591 -5.05 -22.49 -34.90
CA THR A 591 -3.69 -22.28 -35.40
C THR A 591 -2.69 -22.91 -34.45
N LEU A 592 -1.86 -23.81 -34.97
CA LEU A 592 -0.75 -24.44 -34.25
C LEU A 592 0.51 -24.34 -35.12
N ILE A 593 1.40 -23.37 -34.84
CA ILE A 593 2.56 -23.09 -35.71
C ILE A 593 3.81 -22.68 -34.91
N GLY A 594 4.98 -23.11 -35.38
CA GLY A 594 6.27 -22.63 -34.86
C GLY A 594 6.63 -23.10 -33.44
N ASN A 595 5.86 -24.03 -32.85
CA ASN A 595 6.18 -24.59 -31.53
C ASN A 595 7.38 -25.54 -31.62
N THR A 596 8.31 -25.42 -30.67
CA THR A 596 9.48 -26.29 -30.53
C THR A 596 9.23 -27.27 -29.39
N ILE A 597 9.17 -28.57 -29.70
CA ILE A 597 8.94 -29.63 -28.70
C ILE A 597 10.15 -30.55 -28.69
N THR A 598 10.86 -30.61 -27.57
CA THR A 598 12.11 -31.40 -27.42
C THR A 598 12.00 -32.47 -26.33
N ASN A 599 10.79 -33.00 -26.13
CA ASN A 599 10.51 -33.99 -25.08
C ASN A 599 10.90 -35.43 -25.46
N SER A 600 11.19 -36.29 -24.48
CA SER A 600 11.40 -37.73 -24.71
C SER A 600 10.09 -38.52 -24.84
N ILE A 601 8.99 -37.96 -24.32
CA ILE A 601 7.62 -38.49 -24.40
C ILE A 601 6.85 -37.57 -25.37
N THR A 602 7.14 -37.69 -26.67
CA THR A 602 6.57 -36.84 -27.74
C THR A 602 5.18 -37.32 -28.12
N ASP A 603 4.15 -36.68 -27.59
CA ASP A 603 2.82 -36.71 -28.18
C ASP A 603 2.29 -35.28 -28.37
N LEU A 604 1.79 -34.99 -29.57
CA LEU A 604 0.86 -33.91 -29.86
C LEU A 604 -0.52 -34.58 -30.00
N VAL A 605 -1.41 -34.34 -29.05
CA VAL A 605 -2.74 -34.98 -29.04
C VAL A 605 -3.76 -33.94 -29.49
N LEU A 606 -4.28 -34.13 -30.70
CA LEU A 606 -5.33 -33.29 -31.29
C LEU A 606 -6.69 -34.03 -31.23
N PRO A 607 -7.83 -33.31 -31.17
CA PRO A 607 -9.14 -33.94 -31.22
C PRO A 607 -9.30 -34.76 -32.50
N SER A 608 -9.91 -35.94 -32.41
CA SER A 608 -10.09 -36.87 -33.56
C SER A 608 -10.94 -36.28 -34.70
N SER A 609 -11.74 -35.25 -34.40
CA SER A 609 -12.56 -34.51 -35.36
C SER A 609 -11.81 -33.38 -36.09
N LEU A 610 -10.58 -33.07 -35.69
CA LEU A 610 -9.78 -32.00 -36.29
C LEU A 610 -9.21 -32.46 -37.64
N LYS A 611 -9.66 -31.84 -38.73
CA LYS A 611 -9.03 -31.98 -40.06
C LYS A 611 -7.72 -31.22 -40.03
N TYR A 612 -6.61 -31.92 -39.90
CA TYR A 612 -5.30 -31.28 -39.73
C TYR A 612 -4.63 -31.04 -41.11
N CYS A 613 -3.78 -30.01 -41.18
CA CYS A 613 -2.90 -29.70 -42.31
C CYS A 613 -1.43 -29.74 -41.82
N ILE A 614 -0.55 -30.64 -42.29
CA ILE A 614 0.92 -30.43 -42.09
C ILE A 614 1.34 -29.55 -43.26
N GLY A 615 1.92 -28.40 -42.94
CA GLY A 615 2.69 -27.60 -43.89
C GLY A 615 1.98 -26.43 -44.56
N GLY A 616 0.81 -25.97 -44.08
CA GLY A 616 0.22 -24.75 -44.63
C GLY A 616 -1.07 -24.29 -43.96
N THR A 617 -1.33 -22.98 -44.04
CA THR A 617 -2.61 -22.34 -43.68
C THR A 617 -3.76 -22.99 -44.46
N TYR A 618 -4.92 -23.20 -43.83
CA TYR A 618 -6.10 -23.76 -44.52
C TYR A 618 -6.45 -22.93 -45.77
N GLY A 619 -6.54 -23.59 -46.93
CA GLY A 619 -6.69 -22.91 -48.23
C GLY A 619 -5.38 -22.67 -49.00
N GLN A 620 -4.23 -23.07 -48.44
CA GLN A 620 -2.94 -23.15 -49.15
C GLN A 620 -2.55 -24.60 -49.46
N VAL A 621 -1.42 -24.79 -50.14
CA VAL A 621 -0.87 -26.13 -50.39
C VAL A 621 -0.46 -26.80 -49.07
N GLY A 622 -0.86 -28.05 -48.84
CA GLY A 622 -0.53 -28.78 -47.61
C GLY A 622 -0.99 -30.25 -47.58
N LEU A 623 -0.71 -30.97 -46.49
CA LEU A 623 -1.14 -32.36 -46.24
C LEU A 623 -2.35 -32.42 -45.31
N TYR A 624 -3.50 -32.84 -45.82
CA TYR A 624 -4.82 -32.85 -45.17
C TYR A 624 -5.26 -34.28 -44.79
N THR A 625 -6.23 -34.44 -43.88
CA THR A 625 -6.86 -35.75 -43.59
C THR A 625 -8.38 -35.66 -43.46
N GLY A 626 -9.09 -36.78 -43.64
CA GLY A 626 -10.53 -36.88 -43.41
C GLY A 626 -11.13 -38.23 -43.83
N ASN A 627 -12.45 -38.38 -43.72
CA ASN A 627 -13.17 -39.60 -44.13
C ASN A 627 -13.71 -39.45 -45.56
N GLY A 628 -13.50 -40.46 -46.40
CA GLY A 628 -13.96 -40.47 -47.79
C GLY A 628 -13.06 -39.67 -48.75
N SER A 629 -13.39 -39.74 -50.04
CA SER A 629 -12.68 -39.02 -51.11
C SER A 629 -12.77 -37.50 -50.93
N PRO A 630 -11.68 -36.73 -51.11
CA PRO A 630 -11.72 -35.27 -51.10
C PRO A 630 -12.32 -34.68 -52.38
N GLU A 631 -12.50 -35.48 -53.43
CA GLU A 631 -13.03 -35.05 -54.73
C GLU A 631 -14.50 -34.61 -54.63
N GLY A 632 -14.81 -33.41 -55.11
CA GLY A 632 -16.13 -32.79 -55.02
C GLY A 632 -16.47 -32.22 -53.63
N ILE A 633 -15.56 -32.35 -52.66
CA ILE A 633 -15.79 -31.92 -51.27
C ILE A 633 -14.81 -30.83 -50.85
N LEU A 634 -13.50 -31.00 -51.11
CA LEU A 634 -12.45 -30.19 -50.53
C LEU A 634 -11.81 -29.24 -51.56
N THR A 635 -11.99 -27.92 -51.38
CA THR A 635 -11.38 -26.88 -52.22
C THR A 635 -9.99 -26.49 -51.69
N LEU A 636 -8.94 -26.86 -52.41
CA LEU A 636 -7.54 -26.54 -52.07
C LEU A 636 -6.69 -26.33 -53.34
N PRO A 637 -5.57 -25.58 -53.25
CA PRO A 637 -4.66 -25.38 -54.38
C PRO A 637 -3.97 -26.68 -54.85
N VAL A 638 -3.63 -26.71 -56.13
CA VAL A 638 -2.79 -27.77 -56.74
C VAL A 638 -1.48 -27.93 -55.97
N GLY A 639 -1.09 -29.17 -55.71
CA GLY A 639 0.07 -29.53 -54.88
C GLY A 639 -0.31 -30.06 -53.49
N SER A 640 -1.56 -29.91 -53.07
CA SER A 640 -2.05 -30.42 -51.78
C SER A 640 -2.16 -31.95 -51.78
N ILE A 641 -1.94 -32.58 -50.63
CA ILE A 641 -2.08 -34.02 -50.38
C ILE A 641 -3.22 -34.24 -49.38
N TYR A 642 -4.00 -35.31 -49.49
CA TYR A 642 -5.08 -35.64 -48.56
C TYR A 642 -5.04 -37.14 -48.22
N LEU A 643 -5.08 -37.49 -46.93
CA LEU A 643 -5.18 -38.85 -46.43
C LEU A 643 -6.62 -39.19 -46.06
N ASN A 644 -7.17 -40.22 -46.70
CA ASN A 644 -8.50 -40.75 -46.43
C ASN A 644 -8.43 -41.82 -45.34
N ASN A 645 -8.92 -41.48 -44.14
CA ASN A 645 -8.93 -42.33 -42.96
C ASN A 645 -9.80 -43.59 -43.12
N THR A 646 -10.72 -43.61 -44.10
CA THR A 646 -11.54 -44.77 -44.46
C THR A 646 -11.16 -45.35 -45.83
N GLY A 647 -9.98 -44.99 -46.35
CA GLY A 647 -9.50 -45.43 -47.65
C GLY A 647 -8.93 -46.85 -47.62
N GLY A 648 -9.22 -47.63 -48.66
CA GLY A 648 -8.58 -48.93 -48.92
C GLY A 648 -7.44 -48.80 -49.93
N THR A 649 -6.99 -49.93 -50.49
CA THR A 649 -5.96 -49.96 -51.55
C THR A 649 -6.24 -48.92 -52.64
N SER A 650 -5.24 -48.07 -52.93
CA SER A 650 -5.30 -47.00 -53.94
C SER A 650 -6.35 -45.91 -53.69
N THR A 651 -6.88 -45.79 -52.47
CA THR A 651 -7.81 -44.72 -52.07
C THR A 651 -7.46 -44.11 -50.72
N THR A 652 -6.28 -44.45 -50.18
CA THR A 652 -5.77 -43.93 -48.90
C THR A 652 -5.13 -42.54 -49.08
N ILE A 653 -4.46 -42.28 -50.20
CA ILE A 653 -3.76 -41.02 -50.46
C ILE A 653 -4.37 -40.36 -51.70
N TYR A 654 -4.64 -39.06 -51.63
CA TYR A 654 -5.06 -38.24 -52.77
C TYR A 654 -4.10 -37.07 -52.94
N VAL A 655 -3.82 -36.69 -54.18
CA VAL A 655 -3.01 -35.52 -54.52
C VAL A 655 -3.85 -34.59 -55.40
N LYS A 656 -3.92 -33.31 -55.05
CA LYS A 656 -4.54 -32.27 -55.87
C LYS A 656 -3.62 -31.94 -57.04
N GLN A 657 -4.00 -32.35 -58.24
CA GLN A 657 -3.16 -32.18 -59.43
C GLN A 657 -3.64 -31.07 -60.36
N THR A 658 -4.94 -30.76 -60.34
CA THR A 658 -5.56 -29.76 -61.23
C THR A 658 -6.71 -29.03 -60.53
N GLY A 659 -7.19 -27.93 -61.14
CA GLY A 659 -8.39 -27.19 -60.70
C GLY A 659 -8.14 -26.15 -59.61
N THR A 660 -9.06 -25.20 -59.49
CA THR A 660 -9.06 -24.14 -58.45
C THR A 660 -10.17 -24.33 -57.40
N GLY A 661 -11.06 -25.30 -57.61
CA GLY A 661 -12.21 -25.63 -56.76
C GLY A 661 -12.07 -26.96 -56.01
N ASN A 662 -13.20 -27.63 -55.74
CA ASN A 662 -13.24 -28.92 -55.04
C ASN A 662 -12.98 -30.15 -55.93
N THR A 663 -12.67 -29.98 -57.22
CA THR A 663 -12.38 -31.06 -58.19
C THR A 663 -10.91 -31.10 -58.64
N GLY A 664 -10.41 -32.24 -59.10
CA GLY A 664 -9.00 -32.43 -59.52
C GLY A 664 -8.10 -33.12 -58.50
N TRP A 665 -8.67 -33.86 -57.56
CA TRP A 665 -7.99 -34.79 -56.67
C TRP A 665 -7.83 -36.17 -57.32
N ILE A 666 -6.61 -36.71 -57.28
CA ILE A 666 -6.30 -38.03 -57.83
C ILE A 666 -5.76 -38.93 -56.73
N ALA A 667 -6.36 -40.11 -56.57
CA ALA A 667 -5.88 -41.11 -55.63
C ALA A 667 -4.52 -41.70 -56.07
N LYS A 668 -3.67 -42.07 -55.11
CA LYS A 668 -2.33 -42.62 -55.31
C LYS A 668 -2.15 -43.97 -54.64
#